data_AF-A0A9W7SNK8-F1
#
_entry.id   AF-A0A9W7SNK8-F1
#
_cell.length_a   1.000
_cell.length_b   1.000
_cell.length_c   1.000
_cell.angle_alpha   90.00
_cell.angle_beta   90.00
_cell.angle_gamma   90.00
#
_symmetry.space_group_name_H-M   'P 1'
#
loop_
_entity.id
_entity.type
_entity.pdbx_description
1 polymer ?
#
loop_
_entity_poly.entity_id
_entity_poly.type
_entity_poly.pdbx_seq_one_letter_code
_entity_poly.pdbx_strand_id
1 'polypeptide(L)'
;MASTKALATLDDKTEQQNWSVYTKTRSTIDQQPLSQDELDKTTRYFHASLYLCLGMLYLKANPLLRDPLKREHIKPRLLGHWGSDAGQSFTYIHFNRMVKKYDLDAFVVSGPGHGAPGLISNFYLEGVYSEVYPYKSEDVEGLQRFFKQFSFPGGIGSHMTPETPGSIHEGGELGYSLSHAFGAVFDHPQTIAVTIVGDGESETGPLATSWHSNKFLNPITDGAVLPVLHLNGYKINNPTVLSRIGEDELIKLMEGYGWTPYVVAGHHLDEMHQAMAGTVEKCVQDILAYQKEARESGTVFRPKWPMIILRSPKGWTAPRKVEGHFLEGFWRAHQIPLTKVLSDDVQLQALEKWMKSYEPDKLFGQEGKLIPELRALAPGKGKRMSENPITNGGLLTKPLKMEPFRNWAIEVEKPGVTSALSMNNFAQFLRDIMAKNPTNFRLFGPDETESNKLSAVYEVTKKVWVNGYLPEDEDGGNIAPQGRVMEILSEHTVEGWLEGYTLSGRHGLLNSYEPFIHIIDSMVNQHAKWLEKCAEVSWRQAVSSLNILLTSTVWRQGRGRYLNHHTHTHTHTHTHTHLVRQLTPPLRRPQRLHPPRPGLPRRRREQVARDRAHLPAPGRQLPALRHGPLLPVGQLRQRHRRRQAEPPAVPGHRGRHHALHQGHRRVGLGLERPGRGPGPRHGLRGRRLDAGGPGRHRAAPPPPPRAQDPLRQRRRPLQAHAARLPPARPHGPRVRPLLHRRHARPLQLPQLPLAHPPPHLPARRPAPPARARLQGEGQHRHPARAGHPQRDGSVLVGHGGDRQSLGADVGEQGGECAGVVDGGADPEYEFRL
;
A
#
# COMPACT_ATOMS: atom_id res chain seq x y z
N MET A 1 -25.64 -46.63 -10.90
CA MET A 1 -26.12 -45.32 -11.42
C MET A 1 -25.15 -44.24 -10.99
N ALA A 2 -24.28 -43.80 -11.89
CA ALA A 2 -23.50 -42.58 -11.66
C ALA A 2 -24.36 -41.37 -12.06
N SER A 3 -24.32 -40.30 -11.26
CA SER A 3 -24.93 -39.02 -11.64
C SER A 3 -23.81 -38.10 -12.10
N THR A 4 -23.63 -37.99 -13.41
CA THR A 4 -22.74 -37.01 -14.03
C THR A 4 -23.27 -35.61 -13.73
N LYS A 5 -22.67 -34.93 -12.76
CA LYS A 5 -22.72 -33.47 -12.73
C LYS A 5 -21.93 -32.97 -13.93
N ALA A 6 -22.61 -32.71 -15.03
CA ALA A 6 -22.09 -31.82 -16.05
C ALA A 6 -21.81 -30.47 -15.36
N LEU A 7 -20.55 -30.11 -15.19
CA LEU A 7 -20.19 -28.71 -15.25
C LEU A 7 -20.55 -28.28 -16.67
N ALA A 8 -21.30 -27.18 -16.82
CA ALA A 8 -21.33 -26.49 -18.09
C ALA A 8 -19.88 -26.05 -18.38
N THR A 9 -19.27 -26.66 -19.39
CA THR A 9 -18.04 -26.13 -19.98
C THR A 9 -18.40 -24.77 -20.58
N LEU A 10 -17.84 -23.70 -20.01
CA LEU A 10 -17.85 -22.37 -20.61
C LEU A 10 -17.37 -22.50 -22.05
N ASP A 11 -18.06 -21.90 -23.01
CA ASP A 11 -17.84 -22.25 -24.42
C ASP A 11 -16.48 -21.71 -24.90
N ASP A 12 -15.58 -22.63 -25.22
CA ASP A 12 -14.23 -22.61 -24.63
C ASP A 12 -13.21 -21.71 -25.36
N LYS A 13 -13.70 -20.69 -26.08
CA LYS A 13 -12.87 -19.73 -26.84
C LYS A 13 -13.31 -18.29 -26.67
N THR A 14 -14.59 -17.97 -26.85
CA THR A 14 -15.11 -16.60 -26.77
C THR A 14 -15.08 -16.07 -25.34
N GLU A 15 -15.52 -16.85 -24.35
CA GLU A 15 -15.47 -16.39 -22.95
C GLU A 15 -14.04 -16.36 -22.40
N GLN A 16 -13.15 -17.27 -22.84
CA GLN A 16 -11.73 -17.19 -22.48
C GLN A 16 -11.09 -15.88 -22.94
N GLN A 17 -11.46 -15.35 -24.12
CA GLN A 17 -10.92 -14.09 -24.63
C GLN A 17 -11.33 -12.87 -23.76
N ASN A 18 -12.51 -12.90 -23.12
CA ASN A 18 -12.99 -11.78 -22.30
C ASN A 18 -12.09 -11.48 -21.08
N TRP A 19 -11.46 -12.50 -20.50
CA TRP A 19 -10.62 -12.34 -19.30
C TRP A 19 -9.14 -12.68 -19.51
N SER A 20 -8.75 -13.19 -20.68
CA SER A 20 -7.36 -13.57 -20.97
C SER A 20 -6.50 -12.36 -21.40
N VAL A 21 -5.40 -12.17 -20.69
CA VAL A 21 -4.31 -11.26 -21.08
C VAL A 21 -3.45 -11.79 -22.24
N TYR A 22 -3.61 -13.07 -22.58
CA TYR A 22 -2.99 -13.72 -23.75
C TYR A 22 -3.84 -13.48 -24.99
N THR A 23 -4.09 -12.21 -25.26
CA THR A 23 -4.82 -11.64 -26.40
C THR A 23 -3.93 -10.57 -27.05
N LYS A 24 -4.32 -10.06 -28.23
CA LYS A 24 -3.66 -8.89 -28.84
C LYS A 24 -3.71 -7.73 -27.84
N THR A 25 -2.64 -6.94 -27.74
CA THR A 25 -2.63 -5.79 -26.83
C THR A 25 -3.72 -4.78 -27.20
N ARG A 26 -4.41 -4.28 -26.17
CA ARG A 26 -5.47 -3.28 -26.23
C ARG A 26 -5.10 -2.10 -25.34
N SER A 27 -5.37 -0.90 -25.83
CA SER A 27 -5.08 0.36 -25.15
C SER A 27 -6.31 1.29 -25.24
N THR A 28 -6.49 2.18 -24.27
CA THR A 28 -7.34 3.36 -24.46
C THR A 28 -6.63 4.45 -25.28
N ILE A 29 -5.30 4.37 -25.39
CA ILE A 29 -4.45 5.29 -26.16
C ILE A 29 -3.64 4.51 -27.19
N ASP A 30 -4.09 4.51 -28.44
CA ASP A 30 -3.46 3.79 -29.57
C ASP A 30 -2.21 4.49 -30.14
N GLN A 31 -1.55 5.33 -29.35
CA GLN A 31 -0.32 6.01 -29.76
C GLN A 31 0.88 5.05 -29.68
N GLN A 32 1.88 5.29 -30.52
CA GLN A 32 3.17 4.59 -30.53
C GLN A 32 4.29 5.62 -30.31
N PRO A 33 4.44 6.19 -29.09
CA PRO A 33 5.27 7.37 -28.85
C PRO A 33 6.76 7.05 -28.58
N LEU A 34 7.16 5.78 -28.60
CA LEU A 34 8.56 5.36 -28.51
C LEU A 34 9.12 5.11 -29.91
N SER A 35 10.27 5.71 -30.22
CA SER A 35 11.10 5.27 -31.34
C SER A 35 11.63 3.85 -31.12
N GLN A 36 12.07 3.17 -32.19
CA GLN A 36 12.59 1.79 -32.09
C GLN A 36 13.81 1.67 -31.14
N ASP A 37 14.61 2.73 -31.04
CA ASP A 37 15.76 2.85 -30.13
C ASP A 37 15.33 3.03 -28.66
N GLU A 38 14.34 3.90 -28.39
CA GLU A 38 13.72 4.00 -27.06
C GLU A 38 13.06 2.68 -26.66
N LEU A 39 12.43 1.98 -27.60
CA LEU A 39 11.73 0.71 -27.36
C LEU A 39 12.71 -0.39 -26.96
N ASP A 40 13.76 -0.64 -27.75
CA ASP A 40 14.84 -1.59 -27.42
C ASP A 40 15.42 -1.32 -26.02
N LYS A 41 15.80 -0.06 -25.77
CA LYS A 41 16.42 0.34 -24.51
C LYS A 41 15.45 0.19 -23.33
N THR A 42 14.17 0.51 -23.51
CA THR A 42 13.15 0.33 -22.47
C THR A 42 12.92 -1.16 -22.16
N THR A 43 12.80 -2.01 -23.18
CA THR A 43 12.67 -3.47 -23.03
C THR A 43 13.91 -4.07 -22.35
N ARG A 44 15.12 -3.66 -22.75
CA ARG A 44 16.39 -4.12 -22.14
C ARG A 44 16.58 -3.63 -20.70
N TYR A 45 16.16 -2.41 -20.38
CA TYR A 45 16.15 -1.92 -18.99
C TYR A 45 15.12 -2.67 -18.14
N PHE A 46 13.95 -2.98 -18.69
CA PHE A 46 12.96 -3.83 -18.03
C PHE A 46 13.53 -5.23 -17.76
N HIS A 47 14.20 -5.85 -18.74
CA HIS A 47 14.93 -7.12 -18.56
C HIS A 47 16.02 -7.02 -17.47
N ALA A 48 16.78 -5.92 -17.39
CA ALA A 48 17.74 -5.69 -16.31
C ALA A 48 17.06 -5.65 -14.93
N SER A 49 15.88 -5.01 -14.84
CA SER A 49 15.06 -4.96 -13.64
C SER A 49 14.59 -6.36 -13.20
N LEU A 50 14.03 -7.13 -14.13
CA LEU A 50 13.54 -8.49 -13.89
C LEU A 50 14.66 -9.48 -13.53
N TYR A 51 15.82 -9.35 -14.18
CA TYR A 51 17.03 -10.11 -13.84
C TYR A 51 17.48 -9.85 -12.39
N LEU A 52 17.47 -8.59 -11.95
CA LEU A 52 17.75 -8.22 -10.55
C LEU A 52 16.69 -8.76 -9.57
N CYS A 53 15.43 -8.84 -9.98
CA CYS A 53 14.37 -9.47 -9.18
C CYS A 53 14.66 -10.96 -8.97
N LEU A 54 14.95 -11.73 -10.04
CA LEU A 54 15.34 -13.14 -9.91
C LEU A 54 16.62 -13.32 -9.09
N GLY A 55 17.61 -12.43 -9.27
CA GLY A 55 18.80 -12.39 -8.43
C GLY A 55 18.48 -12.25 -6.94
N MET A 56 17.62 -11.28 -6.59
CA MET A 56 17.12 -11.09 -5.22
C MET A 56 16.31 -12.27 -4.69
N LEU A 57 15.51 -12.96 -5.52
CA LEU A 57 14.70 -14.10 -5.07
C LEU A 57 15.53 -15.38 -4.87
N TYR A 58 16.49 -15.67 -5.76
CA TYR A 58 17.17 -16.98 -5.81
C TYR A 58 18.65 -16.96 -5.41
N LEU A 59 19.43 -15.91 -5.70
CA LEU A 59 20.90 -16.00 -5.69
C LEU A 59 21.57 -15.51 -4.40
N LYS A 60 22.63 -16.22 -4.00
CA LYS A 60 23.58 -15.80 -2.95
C LYS A 60 25.03 -15.66 -3.45
N ALA A 61 25.33 -16.17 -4.65
CA ALA A 61 26.61 -16.08 -5.35
C ALA A 61 26.40 -16.11 -6.88
N ASN A 62 27.46 -15.87 -7.67
CA ASN A 62 27.44 -15.81 -9.14
C ASN A 62 26.31 -14.90 -9.70
N PRO A 63 26.34 -13.59 -9.41
CA PRO A 63 25.23 -12.68 -9.72
C PRO A 63 25.06 -12.36 -11.22
N LEU A 64 25.98 -12.82 -12.08
CA LEU A 64 25.97 -12.54 -13.53
C LEU A 64 25.92 -13.81 -14.38
N LEU A 65 25.74 -14.99 -13.76
CA LEU A 65 25.65 -16.30 -14.44
C LEU A 65 26.84 -16.60 -15.40
N ARG A 66 28.03 -16.08 -15.07
CA ARG A 66 29.28 -16.27 -15.83
C ARG A 66 29.74 -17.73 -15.79
N ASP A 67 29.71 -18.32 -14.61
CA ASP A 67 29.75 -19.77 -14.45
C ASP A 67 28.34 -20.36 -14.66
N PRO A 68 28.21 -21.62 -15.12
CA PRO A 68 26.94 -22.34 -15.13
C PRO A 68 26.25 -22.32 -13.75
N LEU A 69 24.91 -22.31 -13.75
CA LEU A 69 24.16 -22.19 -12.50
C LEU A 69 24.20 -23.50 -11.69
N LYS A 70 24.66 -23.40 -10.44
CA LYS A 70 24.79 -24.53 -9.52
C LYS A 70 23.96 -24.30 -8.26
N ARG A 71 23.56 -25.40 -7.61
CA ARG A 71 22.88 -25.38 -6.30
C ARG A 71 23.65 -24.59 -5.23
N GLU A 72 24.98 -24.54 -5.30
CA GLU A 72 25.82 -23.74 -4.40
C GLU A 72 25.64 -22.21 -4.57
N HIS A 73 25.18 -21.73 -5.73
CA HIS A 73 24.87 -20.32 -5.98
C HIS A 73 23.51 -19.88 -5.42
N ILE A 74 22.61 -20.82 -5.11
CA ILE A 74 21.22 -20.58 -4.72
C ILE A 74 21.08 -20.36 -3.20
N LYS A 75 20.13 -19.53 -2.76
CA LYS A 75 19.80 -19.35 -1.32
C LYS A 75 19.28 -20.66 -0.71
N PRO A 76 19.70 -21.03 0.52
CA PRO A 76 19.28 -22.29 1.16
C PRO A 76 17.80 -22.31 1.57
N ARG A 77 17.14 -21.14 1.60
CA ARG A 77 15.70 -20.96 1.73
C ARG A 77 15.29 -19.86 0.77
N LEU A 78 14.31 -20.15 -0.08
CA LEU A 78 13.76 -19.20 -1.05
C LEU A 78 12.62 -18.44 -0.37
N LEU A 79 12.66 -17.10 -0.44
CA LEU A 79 11.69 -16.21 0.21
C LEU A 79 11.51 -14.95 -0.65
N GLY A 80 10.27 -14.50 -0.79
CA GLY A 80 9.87 -13.38 -1.64
C GLY A 80 8.72 -13.74 -2.58
N HIS A 81 8.35 -12.78 -3.42
CA HIS A 81 7.21 -12.85 -4.33
C HIS A 81 7.62 -12.35 -5.70
N TRP A 82 7.46 -13.19 -6.73
CA TRP A 82 7.68 -12.79 -8.12
C TRP A 82 6.44 -12.12 -8.74
N GLY A 83 5.24 -12.53 -8.30
CA GLY A 83 4.02 -12.36 -9.10
C GLY A 83 3.61 -10.92 -9.41
N SER A 84 4.10 -9.92 -8.67
CA SER A 84 3.84 -8.51 -8.91
C SER A 84 5.05 -7.74 -9.46
N ASP A 85 6.25 -8.31 -9.46
CA ASP A 85 7.52 -7.60 -9.73
C ASP A 85 7.48 -6.91 -11.10
N ALA A 86 7.08 -7.68 -12.12
CA ALA A 86 7.02 -7.21 -13.50
C ALA A 86 6.06 -6.03 -13.69
N GLY A 87 4.87 -6.06 -13.10
CA GLY A 87 3.93 -4.93 -13.17
C GLY A 87 4.46 -3.68 -12.48
N GLN A 88 5.13 -3.84 -11.33
CA GLN A 88 5.69 -2.72 -10.58
C GLN A 88 6.87 -2.07 -11.32
N SER A 89 7.82 -2.88 -11.79
CA SER A 89 8.94 -2.41 -12.63
C SER A 89 8.44 -1.69 -13.88
N PHE A 90 7.45 -2.27 -14.57
CA PHE A 90 6.91 -1.72 -15.82
C PHE A 90 6.28 -0.33 -15.60
N THR A 91 5.42 -0.18 -14.59
CA THR A 91 4.85 1.13 -14.21
C THR A 91 5.93 2.13 -13.82
N TYR A 92 6.92 1.72 -13.04
CA TYR A 92 7.99 2.60 -12.56
C TYR A 92 8.85 3.15 -13.71
N ILE A 93 9.25 2.29 -14.66
CA ILE A 93 10.05 2.67 -15.84
C ILE A 93 9.30 3.68 -16.72
N HIS A 94 8.03 3.40 -17.02
CA HIS A 94 7.21 4.31 -17.85
C HIS A 94 6.93 5.66 -17.17
N PHE A 95 6.82 5.71 -15.83
CA PHE A 95 6.71 6.98 -15.14
C PHE A 95 8.06 7.71 -14.99
N ASN A 96 9.19 7.01 -14.84
CA ASN A 96 10.52 7.61 -14.88
C ASN A 96 10.80 8.32 -16.23
N ARG A 97 10.22 7.84 -17.34
CA ARG A 97 10.21 8.58 -18.63
C ARG A 97 9.51 9.94 -18.51
N MET A 98 8.38 10.02 -17.80
CA MET A 98 7.64 11.27 -17.59
C MET A 98 8.36 12.25 -16.68
N VAL A 99 8.96 11.76 -15.59
CA VAL A 99 9.79 12.55 -14.68
C VAL A 99 10.89 13.30 -15.45
N LYS A 100 11.53 12.64 -16.43
CA LYS A 100 12.53 13.28 -17.29
C LYS A 100 11.95 14.18 -18.37
N LYS A 101 10.82 13.79 -18.99
CA LYS A 101 10.22 14.52 -20.12
C LYS A 101 9.53 15.83 -19.69
N TYR A 102 9.02 15.89 -18.46
CA TYR A 102 8.25 17.02 -17.91
C TYR A 102 8.86 17.61 -16.62
N ASP A 103 10.08 17.22 -16.25
CA ASP A 103 10.80 17.65 -15.03
C ASP A 103 10.01 17.44 -13.72
N LEU A 104 9.16 16.42 -13.65
CA LEU A 104 8.17 16.25 -12.57
C LEU A 104 8.82 16.06 -11.19
N ASP A 105 8.14 16.59 -10.16
CA ASP A 105 8.30 16.13 -8.79
C ASP A 105 7.36 14.94 -8.55
N ALA A 106 7.90 13.77 -8.23
CA ALA A 106 7.11 12.54 -8.09
C ALA A 106 7.77 11.49 -7.19
N PHE A 107 6.95 10.58 -6.67
CA PHE A 107 7.36 9.40 -5.92
C PHE A 107 6.40 8.23 -6.19
N VAL A 108 6.77 7.02 -5.77
CA VAL A 108 5.98 5.80 -5.96
C VAL A 108 5.45 5.25 -4.62
N VAL A 109 4.21 4.74 -4.64
CA VAL A 109 3.61 3.97 -3.55
C VAL A 109 3.28 2.58 -4.09
N SER A 110 3.69 1.53 -3.36
CA SER A 110 3.42 0.13 -3.74
C SER A 110 2.46 -0.52 -2.75
N GLY A 111 1.18 -0.54 -3.11
CA GLY A 111 0.17 -1.33 -2.40
C GLY A 111 0.46 -2.83 -2.39
N PRO A 112 0.80 -3.48 -3.52
CA PRO A 112 1.30 -4.85 -3.53
C PRO A 112 2.79 -4.92 -3.11
N GLY A 113 3.15 -4.27 -1.99
CA GLY A 113 4.52 -4.09 -1.52
C GLY A 113 5.28 -5.37 -1.21
N HIS A 114 4.60 -6.52 -1.15
CA HIS A 114 5.20 -7.86 -1.14
C HIS A 114 6.01 -8.20 -2.42
N GLY A 115 5.73 -7.53 -3.54
CA GLY A 115 6.53 -7.50 -4.77
C GLY A 115 7.63 -6.42 -4.76
N ALA A 116 8.25 -6.21 -3.60
CA ALA A 116 9.32 -5.23 -3.41
C ALA A 116 10.51 -5.36 -4.40
N PRO A 117 10.95 -6.57 -4.85
CA PRO A 117 12.00 -6.68 -5.84
C PRO A 117 11.72 -5.84 -7.10
N GLY A 118 10.47 -5.78 -7.55
CA GLY A 118 10.03 -4.99 -8.71
C GLY A 118 10.31 -3.49 -8.65
N LEU A 119 10.52 -2.91 -7.46
CA LEU A 119 10.95 -1.51 -7.29
C LEU A 119 12.39 -1.40 -6.81
N ILE A 120 12.82 -2.25 -5.87
CA ILE A 120 14.19 -2.25 -5.32
C ILE A 120 15.24 -2.50 -6.42
N SER A 121 14.92 -3.29 -7.44
CA SER A 121 15.71 -3.45 -8.66
C SER A 121 15.96 -2.13 -9.39
N ASN A 122 14.89 -1.36 -9.66
CA ASN A 122 14.97 -0.05 -10.29
C ASN A 122 15.80 0.93 -9.46
N PHE A 123 15.60 0.98 -8.14
CA PHE A 123 16.31 1.89 -7.23
C PHE A 123 17.82 1.60 -7.18
N TYR A 124 18.22 0.35 -7.46
CA TYR A 124 19.62 -0.04 -7.64
C TYR A 124 20.15 0.36 -9.03
N LEU A 125 19.40 0.12 -10.11
CA LEU A 125 19.78 0.44 -11.49
C LEU A 125 19.96 1.96 -11.73
N GLU A 126 19.17 2.80 -11.05
CA GLU A 126 19.33 4.26 -11.07
C GLU A 126 20.35 4.78 -10.04
N GLY A 127 21.00 3.89 -9.28
CA GLY A 127 22.12 4.16 -8.38
C GLY A 127 21.78 4.55 -6.94
N VAL A 128 20.53 4.95 -6.64
CA VAL A 128 20.13 5.45 -5.30
C VAL A 128 20.39 4.42 -4.20
N TYR A 129 20.12 3.14 -4.46
CA TYR A 129 20.38 2.07 -3.48
C TYR A 129 21.87 1.97 -3.12
N SER A 130 22.77 2.23 -4.07
CA SER A 130 24.23 2.25 -3.85
C SER A 130 24.71 3.50 -3.12
N GLU A 131 24.06 4.65 -3.37
CA GLU A 131 24.37 5.90 -2.65
C GLU A 131 23.96 5.84 -1.18
N VAL A 132 22.85 5.15 -0.87
CA VAL A 132 22.34 4.94 0.49
C VAL A 132 23.06 3.79 1.21
N TYR A 133 23.44 2.73 0.48
CA TYR A 133 24.16 1.57 1.00
C TYR A 133 25.45 1.30 0.22
N PRO A 134 26.55 2.05 0.45
CA PRO A 134 27.80 1.95 -0.33
C PRO A 134 28.49 0.58 -0.36
N TYR A 135 28.13 -0.34 0.54
CA TYR A 135 28.59 -1.73 0.52
C TYR A 135 27.83 -2.62 -0.49
N LYS A 136 26.84 -2.06 -1.19
CA LYS A 136 26.10 -2.63 -2.34
C LYS A 136 26.44 -1.86 -3.62
N SER A 137 27.73 -1.61 -3.84
CA SER A 137 28.25 -0.88 -4.99
C SER A 137 27.82 -1.49 -6.33
N GLU A 138 27.84 -0.68 -7.39
CA GLU A 138 27.38 -1.05 -8.73
C GLU A 138 28.39 -1.91 -9.51
N ASP A 139 28.95 -2.92 -8.84
CA ASP A 139 29.94 -3.86 -9.33
C ASP A 139 29.55 -5.32 -9.01
N VAL A 140 30.33 -6.31 -9.47
CA VAL A 140 30.03 -7.74 -9.25
C VAL A 140 29.93 -8.10 -7.75
N GLU A 141 30.75 -7.53 -6.86
CA GLU A 141 30.69 -7.86 -5.44
C GLU A 141 29.49 -7.20 -4.77
N GLY A 142 29.26 -5.91 -5.05
CA GLY A 142 28.11 -5.18 -4.54
C GLY A 142 26.78 -5.76 -5.02
N LEU A 143 26.68 -6.19 -6.29
CA LEU A 143 25.53 -6.90 -6.85
C LEU A 143 25.31 -8.27 -6.17
N GLN A 144 26.38 -9.05 -5.94
CA GLN A 144 26.29 -10.30 -5.17
C GLN A 144 25.78 -10.05 -3.75
N ARG A 145 26.29 -9.01 -3.08
CA ARG A 145 25.85 -8.59 -1.75
C ARG A 145 24.40 -8.09 -1.75
N PHE A 146 23.94 -7.45 -2.84
CA PHE A 146 22.58 -6.94 -3.04
C PHE A 146 21.56 -8.08 -3.25
N PHE A 147 21.90 -9.08 -4.07
CA PHE A 147 21.09 -10.30 -4.18
C PHE A 147 21.02 -11.06 -2.85
N LYS A 148 22.18 -11.32 -2.24
CA LYS A 148 22.27 -12.15 -1.03
C LYS A 148 21.48 -11.60 0.15
N GLN A 149 21.32 -10.29 0.31
CA GLN A 149 20.63 -9.71 1.47
C GLN A 149 19.11 -9.83 1.45
N PHE A 150 18.48 -9.95 0.28
CA PHE A 150 17.02 -9.89 0.19
C PHE A 150 16.39 -11.10 0.89
N SER A 151 15.49 -10.86 1.85
CA SER A 151 14.84 -11.91 2.65
C SER A 151 15.82 -12.91 3.31
N PHE A 152 17.00 -12.43 3.73
CA PHE A 152 18.08 -13.24 4.31
C PHE A 152 18.36 -12.82 5.77
N PRO A 153 18.78 -13.74 6.68
CA PRO A 153 19.11 -13.38 8.05
C PRO A 153 20.17 -12.27 8.15
N GLY A 154 19.84 -11.16 8.81
CA GLY A 154 20.70 -9.97 8.89
C GLY A 154 20.73 -9.10 7.62
N GLY A 155 19.83 -9.36 6.66
CA GLY A 155 19.57 -8.51 5.50
C GLY A 155 18.25 -7.74 5.65
N ILE A 156 17.61 -7.45 4.51
CA ILE A 156 16.33 -6.71 4.44
C ILE A 156 15.13 -7.67 4.35
N GLY A 157 13.94 -7.16 4.69
CA GLY A 157 12.67 -7.88 4.54
C GLY A 157 12.27 -8.18 3.09
N SER A 158 11.09 -8.82 2.92
CA SER A 158 10.51 -9.14 1.61
C SER A 158 9.56 -8.07 1.06
N HIS A 159 9.34 -6.99 1.81
CA HIS A 159 8.37 -5.92 1.51
C HIS A 159 9.09 -4.58 1.31
N MET A 160 8.33 -3.52 0.93
CA MET A 160 8.82 -2.14 0.78
C MET A 160 9.08 -1.44 2.14
N THR A 161 9.76 -2.17 3.02
CA THR A 161 10.16 -1.84 4.39
C THR A 161 10.92 -0.51 4.54
N PRO A 162 10.96 0.11 5.73
CA PRO A 162 11.65 1.38 5.99
C PRO A 162 13.13 1.45 5.56
N GLU A 163 13.85 0.33 5.55
CA GLU A 163 15.21 0.22 4.99
C GLU A 163 15.29 0.57 3.49
N THR A 164 14.17 0.59 2.79
CA THR A 164 14.10 0.87 1.36
C THR A 164 14.05 2.39 1.11
N PRO A 165 15.06 3.00 0.45
CA PRO A 165 14.94 4.39 0.01
C PRO A 165 13.78 4.52 -0.97
N GLY A 166 13.08 5.66 -0.94
CA GLY A 166 11.87 5.87 -1.76
C GLY A 166 10.57 5.35 -1.15
N SER A 167 10.60 4.52 -0.10
CA SER A 167 9.38 4.01 0.52
C SER A 167 8.83 4.92 1.63
N ILE A 168 7.50 5.09 1.64
CA ILE A 168 6.68 5.57 2.77
C ILE A 168 5.55 4.59 3.14
N HIS A 169 5.53 3.40 2.55
CA HIS A 169 4.43 2.45 2.66
C HIS A 169 4.93 1.05 2.37
N GLU A 170 4.83 0.14 3.35
CA GLU A 170 5.42 -1.21 3.24
C GLU A 170 4.62 -2.16 2.32
N GLY A 171 3.30 -1.98 2.22
CA GLY A 171 2.42 -2.86 1.44
C GLY A 171 2.41 -4.32 1.91
N GLY A 172 2.63 -4.54 3.22
CA GLY A 172 2.57 -5.84 3.89
C GLY A 172 1.15 -6.18 4.38
N GLU A 173 0.56 -5.30 5.20
CA GLU A 173 -0.91 -5.30 5.38
C GLU A 173 -1.53 -4.46 4.26
N LEU A 174 -2.44 -5.07 3.51
CA LEU A 174 -2.96 -4.56 2.25
C LEU A 174 -4.20 -3.67 2.51
N GLY A 175 -4.26 -2.50 1.86
CA GLY A 175 -5.47 -1.69 1.78
C GLY A 175 -5.28 -0.17 1.87
N TYR A 176 -4.09 0.30 2.27
CA TYR A 176 -3.87 1.72 2.61
C TYR A 176 -3.08 2.50 1.55
N SER A 177 -2.72 1.90 0.41
CA SER A 177 -1.84 2.54 -0.59
C SER A 177 -2.38 3.88 -1.09
N LEU A 178 -3.67 3.94 -1.43
CA LEU A 178 -4.30 5.19 -1.87
C LEU A 178 -4.46 6.20 -0.73
N SER A 179 -4.87 5.80 0.48
CA SER A 179 -5.00 6.77 1.59
C SER A 179 -3.65 7.37 1.98
N HIS A 180 -2.57 6.57 2.00
CA HIS A 180 -1.20 7.07 2.21
C HIS A 180 -0.76 8.01 1.08
N ALA A 181 -1.06 7.68 -0.18
CA ALA A 181 -0.74 8.53 -1.34
C ALA A 181 -1.46 9.88 -1.31
N PHE A 182 -2.77 9.89 -1.04
CA PHE A 182 -3.55 11.12 -0.89
C PHE A 182 -3.08 11.96 0.29
N GLY A 183 -2.87 11.31 1.45
CA GLY A 183 -2.26 11.93 2.64
C GLY A 183 -0.93 12.61 2.34
N ALA A 184 -0.08 11.95 1.54
CA ALA A 184 1.24 12.44 1.18
C ALA A 184 1.24 13.58 0.15
N VAL A 185 0.21 13.78 -0.68
CA VAL A 185 0.17 14.90 -1.66
C VAL A 185 -0.61 16.13 -1.19
N PHE A 186 -1.35 16.05 -0.09
CA PHE A 186 -2.00 17.22 0.50
C PHE A 186 -0.98 18.31 0.87
N ASP A 187 -1.23 19.55 0.45
CA ASP A 187 -0.32 20.71 0.55
C ASP A 187 1.04 20.57 -0.15
N HIS A 188 1.26 19.58 -1.03
CA HIS A 188 2.46 19.46 -1.88
C HIS A 188 2.08 19.65 -3.36
N PRO A 189 1.80 20.89 -3.83
CA PRO A 189 1.09 21.13 -5.08
C PRO A 189 1.81 20.68 -6.36
N GLN A 190 3.12 20.47 -6.34
CA GLN A 190 3.88 20.02 -7.51
C GLN A 190 4.07 18.50 -7.58
N THR A 191 3.75 17.77 -6.51
CA THR A 191 4.12 16.36 -6.37
C THR A 191 3.05 15.43 -6.94
N ILE A 192 3.49 14.43 -7.71
CA ILE A 192 2.62 13.34 -8.19
C ILE A 192 2.97 12.03 -7.48
N ALA A 193 1.99 11.43 -6.81
CA ALA A 193 2.09 10.10 -6.21
C ALA A 193 1.64 9.02 -7.21
N VAL A 194 2.59 8.22 -7.71
CA VAL A 194 2.31 7.07 -8.58
C VAL A 194 1.94 5.89 -7.70
N THR A 195 0.66 5.56 -7.62
CA THR A 195 0.16 4.58 -6.64
C THR A 195 -0.19 3.28 -7.33
N ILE A 196 0.70 2.29 -7.23
CA ILE A 196 0.46 0.96 -7.77
C ILE A 196 -0.44 0.21 -6.80
N VAL A 197 -1.65 -0.12 -7.25
CA VAL A 197 -2.72 -0.71 -6.46
C VAL A 197 -2.89 -2.17 -6.83
N GLY A 198 -2.90 -3.07 -5.84
CA GLY A 198 -3.15 -4.49 -6.09
C GLY A 198 -4.63 -4.75 -6.44
N ASP A 199 -4.89 -5.62 -7.42
CA ASP A 199 -6.25 -6.09 -7.68
C ASP A 199 -6.81 -6.99 -6.58
N GLY A 200 -5.95 -7.74 -5.90
CA GLY A 200 -6.27 -8.44 -4.64
C GLY A 200 -6.34 -7.52 -3.41
N GLU A 201 -5.64 -6.38 -3.43
CA GLU A 201 -5.75 -5.32 -2.42
C GLU A 201 -7.09 -4.58 -2.57
N SER A 202 -7.59 -4.43 -3.81
CA SER A 202 -8.85 -3.76 -4.15
C SER A 202 -10.11 -4.49 -3.66
N GLU A 203 -9.95 -5.69 -3.10
CA GLU A 203 -11.02 -6.42 -2.40
C GLU A 203 -11.12 -6.05 -0.91
N THR A 204 -10.17 -5.27 -0.38
CA THR A 204 -10.17 -4.85 1.03
C THR A 204 -11.09 -3.65 1.25
N GLY A 205 -11.78 -3.64 2.40
CA GLY A 205 -12.65 -2.52 2.80
C GLY A 205 -11.95 -1.16 2.79
N PRO A 206 -10.74 -1.01 3.37
CA PRO A 206 -9.98 0.25 3.37
C PRO A 206 -9.71 0.79 1.96
N LEU A 207 -9.27 -0.07 1.02
CA LEU A 207 -8.97 0.40 -0.31
C LEU A 207 -10.24 0.76 -1.10
N ALA A 208 -11.29 -0.06 -0.97
CA ALA A 208 -12.57 0.18 -1.65
C ALA A 208 -13.17 1.56 -1.31
N THR A 209 -13.08 2.01 -0.06
CA THR A 209 -13.49 3.37 0.32
C THR A 209 -12.47 4.45 -0.06
N SER A 210 -11.16 4.16 -0.03
CA SER A 210 -10.11 5.13 -0.33
C SER A 210 -10.16 5.73 -1.75
N TRP A 211 -10.80 5.06 -2.73
CA TRP A 211 -11.11 5.61 -4.05
C TRP A 211 -11.99 6.87 -4.00
N HIS A 212 -12.59 7.18 -2.84
CA HIS A 212 -13.30 8.44 -2.58
C HIS A 212 -12.38 9.60 -2.16
N SER A 213 -11.07 9.41 -2.02
CA SER A 213 -10.16 10.51 -1.64
C SER A 213 -10.07 11.62 -2.70
N ASN A 214 -10.39 11.34 -3.97
CA ASN A 214 -10.50 12.34 -5.04
C ASN A 214 -11.65 13.37 -4.85
N LYS A 215 -12.53 13.17 -3.85
CA LYS A 215 -13.58 14.14 -3.43
C LYS A 215 -13.03 15.26 -2.53
N PHE A 216 -11.78 15.12 -2.07
CA PHE A 216 -11.13 15.95 -1.04
C PHE A 216 -9.76 16.53 -1.47
N LEU A 217 -9.36 16.29 -2.71
CA LEU A 217 -8.08 16.75 -3.27
C LEU A 217 -8.29 18.04 -4.07
N ASN A 218 -7.70 19.14 -3.62
CA ASN A 218 -7.84 20.45 -4.26
C ASN A 218 -6.70 20.69 -5.26
N PRO A 219 -6.96 20.78 -6.59
CA PRO A 219 -5.92 20.93 -7.61
C PRO A 219 -5.09 22.23 -7.51
N ILE A 220 -5.51 23.23 -6.73
CA ILE A 220 -4.73 24.45 -6.49
C ILE A 220 -3.69 24.23 -5.39
N THR A 221 -4.08 23.67 -4.23
CA THR A 221 -3.23 23.59 -3.03
C THR A 221 -2.51 22.26 -2.87
N ASP A 222 -3.08 21.19 -3.41
CA ASP A 222 -2.59 19.82 -3.25
C ASP A 222 -1.96 19.31 -4.55
N GLY A 223 -1.16 18.25 -4.44
CA GLY A 223 -0.56 17.56 -5.59
C GLY A 223 -1.55 16.71 -6.37
N ALA A 224 -1.10 15.60 -6.95
CA ALA A 224 -1.97 14.64 -7.63
C ALA A 224 -1.63 13.19 -7.29
N VAL A 225 -2.64 12.33 -7.31
CA VAL A 225 -2.45 10.87 -7.24
C VAL A 225 -2.79 10.28 -8.59
N LEU A 226 -1.90 9.44 -9.13
CA LEU A 226 -2.15 8.62 -10.31
C LEU A 226 -2.24 7.15 -9.88
N PRO A 227 -3.44 6.60 -9.68
CA PRO A 227 -3.63 5.18 -9.40
C PRO A 227 -3.31 4.34 -10.63
N VAL A 228 -2.58 3.25 -10.43
CA VAL A 228 -2.37 2.20 -11.42
C VAL A 228 -2.87 0.89 -10.82
N LEU A 229 -4.11 0.52 -11.16
CA LEU A 229 -4.70 -0.75 -10.79
C LEU A 229 -3.98 -1.88 -11.53
N HIS A 230 -3.12 -2.60 -10.82
CA HIS A 230 -2.35 -3.71 -11.33
C HIS A 230 -3.22 -4.98 -11.38
N LEU A 231 -4.02 -5.05 -12.45
CA LEU A 231 -5.03 -6.07 -12.71
C LEU A 231 -4.42 -7.38 -13.25
N ASN A 232 -3.52 -7.99 -12.48
CA ASN A 232 -2.79 -9.19 -12.89
C ASN A 232 -3.59 -10.51 -12.81
N GLY A 233 -4.80 -10.44 -12.25
CA GLY A 233 -5.84 -11.45 -12.39
C GLY A 233 -5.94 -12.48 -11.27
N TYR A 234 -5.03 -12.43 -10.29
CA TYR A 234 -4.92 -13.40 -9.20
C TYR A 234 -4.35 -12.80 -7.91
N LYS A 235 -4.87 -13.24 -6.75
CA LYS A 235 -4.29 -12.99 -5.43
C LYS A 235 -3.39 -14.16 -5.01
N ILE A 236 -3.46 -14.66 -3.77
CA ILE A 236 -2.54 -15.72 -3.26
C ILE A 236 -2.78 -17.07 -3.95
N ASN A 237 -4.03 -17.54 -3.92
CA ASN A 237 -4.46 -18.84 -4.44
C ASN A 237 -5.90 -18.75 -5.01
N ASN A 238 -6.22 -17.61 -5.64
CA ASN A 238 -7.56 -17.30 -6.14
C ASN A 238 -7.47 -16.27 -7.27
N PRO A 239 -8.45 -16.21 -8.19
CA PRO A 239 -8.65 -15.05 -9.05
C PRO A 239 -9.01 -13.81 -8.22
N THR A 240 -8.95 -12.62 -8.81
CA THR A 240 -9.37 -11.36 -8.18
C THR A 240 -10.71 -10.87 -8.74
N VAL A 241 -11.58 -10.31 -7.90
CA VAL A 241 -12.97 -9.92 -8.26
C VAL A 241 -12.97 -8.99 -9.47
N LEU A 242 -12.20 -7.90 -9.42
CA LEU A 242 -12.13 -6.91 -10.50
C LEU A 242 -11.55 -7.47 -11.82
N SER A 243 -10.91 -8.64 -11.81
CA SER A 243 -10.39 -9.29 -13.03
C SER A 243 -11.40 -10.19 -13.73
N ARG A 244 -12.56 -10.45 -13.11
CA ARG A 244 -13.58 -11.42 -13.57
C ARG A 244 -14.96 -10.81 -13.83
N ILE A 245 -15.22 -9.60 -13.33
CA ILE A 245 -16.30 -8.76 -13.86
C ILE A 245 -16.02 -8.36 -15.31
N GLY A 246 -17.03 -7.85 -16.02
CA GLY A 246 -16.87 -7.27 -17.35
C GLY A 246 -16.00 -6.01 -17.31
N GLU A 247 -15.25 -5.74 -18.39
CA GLU A 247 -14.42 -4.53 -18.48
C GLU A 247 -15.27 -3.26 -18.44
N ASP A 248 -16.44 -3.30 -19.08
CA ASP A 248 -17.52 -2.32 -18.98
C ASP A 248 -17.96 -2.03 -17.54
N GLU A 249 -18.04 -3.05 -16.68
CA GLU A 249 -18.46 -2.91 -15.28
C GLU A 249 -17.35 -2.26 -14.45
N LEU A 250 -16.09 -2.65 -14.70
CA LEU A 250 -14.92 -2.06 -14.08
C LEU A 250 -14.75 -0.58 -14.47
N ILE A 251 -14.95 -0.24 -15.74
CA ILE A 251 -14.94 1.15 -16.23
C ILE A 251 -16.04 1.96 -15.53
N LYS A 252 -17.29 1.48 -15.54
CA LYS A 252 -18.42 2.18 -14.89
C LYS A 252 -18.23 2.35 -13.38
N LEU A 253 -17.58 1.39 -12.71
CA LEU A 253 -17.19 1.51 -11.30
C LEU A 253 -16.20 2.65 -11.07
N MET A 254 -15.13 2.73 -11.87
CA MET A 254 -14.11 3.78 -11.74
C MET A 254 -14.64 5.17 -12.14
N GLU A 255 -15.50 5.24 -13.16
CA GLU A 255 -16.23 6.45 -13.51
C GLU A 255 -17.22 6.89 -12.42
N GLY A 256 -17.90 5.94 -11.77
CA GLY A 256 -18.76 6.19 -10.61
C GLY A 256 -17.98 6.69 -9.40
N TYR A 257 -16.74 6.20 -9.20
CA TYR A 257 -15.77 6.80 -8.29
C TYR A 257 -15.19 8.14 -8.79
N GLY A 258 -15.58 8.65 -9.97
CA GLY A 258 -15.20 9.96 -10.47
C GLY A 258 -13.79 10.03 -11.08
N TRP A 259 -13.26 8.92 -11.55
CA TRP A 259 -11.98 8.85 -12.27
C TRP A 259 -12.20 8.78 -13.79
N THR A 260 -11.13 9.00 -14.57
CA THR A 260 -11.08 8.67 -16.00
C THR A 260 -10.19 7.44 -16.17
N PRO A 261 -10.76 6.24 -16.40
CA PRO A 261 -10.00 4.99 -16.53
C PRO A 261 -9.36 4.86 -17.91
N TYR A 262 -8.06 4.59 -17.96
CA TYR A 262 -7.32 4.23 -19.16
C TYR A 262 -6.85 2.78 -19.06
N VAL A 263 -7.28 1.93 -19.99
CA VAL A 263 -6.91 0.50 -20.04
C VAL A 263 -5.61 0.31 -20.79
N VAL A 264 -4.71 -0.51 -20.24
CA VAL A 264 -3.54 -1.08 -20.93
C VAL A 264 -3.54 -2.57 -20.65
N ALA A 265 -3.89 -3.39 -21.65
CA ALA A 265 -4.16 -4.81 -21.48
C ALA A 265 -3.46 -5.66 -22.54
N GLY A 266 -2.68 -6.66 -22.13
CA GLY A 266 -1.93 -7.51 -23.06
C GLY A 266 -0.75 -8.22 -22.42
N HIS A 267 0.10 -8.80 -23.27
CA HIS A 267 1.26 -9.61 -22.84
C HIS A 267 2.48 -9.53 -23.78
N HIS A 268 2.35 -8.97 -24.99
CA HIS A 268 3.48 -8.73 -25.88
C HIS A 268 4.24 -7.47 -25.42
N LEU A 269 5.53 -7.60 -25.11
CA LEU A 269 6.32 -6.54 -24.48
C LEU A 269 6.32 -5.24 -25.29
N ASP A 270 6.63 -5.31 -26.58
CA ASP A 270 6.78 -4.13 -27.43
C ASP A 270 5.46 -3.34 -27.58
N GLU A 271 4.36 -4.04 -27.87
CA GLU A 271 3.01 -3.45 -27.94
C GLU A 271 2.61 -2.82 -26.60
N MET A 272 2.88 -3.51 -25.48
CA MET A 272 2.58 -3.03 -24.13
C MET A 272 3.43 -1.80 -23.78
N HIS A 273 4.73 -1.80 -24.11
CA HIS A 273 5.61 -0.65 -23.86
C HIS A 273 5.10 0.60 -24.59
N GLN A 274 4.65 0.47 -25.84
CA GLN A 274 4.06 1.59 -26.59
C GLN A 274 2.73 2.06 -25.98
N ALA A 275 1.81 1.14 -25.69
CA ALA A 275 0.50 1.44 -25.09
C ALA A 275 0.62 2.12 -23.72
N MET A 276 1.54 1.65 -22.87
CA MET A 276 1.81 2.22 -21.56
C MET A 276 2.52 3.58 -21.67
N ALA A 277 3.49 3.73 -22.58
CA ALA A 277 4.17 5.02 -22.79
C ALA A 277 3.19 6.12 -23.25
N GLY A 278 2.25 5.79 -24.14
CA GLY A 278 1.18 6.70 -24.58
C GLY A 278 0.17 7.01 -23.49
N THR A 279 -0.25 5.98 -22.75
CA THR A 279 -1.24 6.12 -21.67
C THR A 279 -0.70 6.94 -20.49
N VAL A 280 0.48 6.60 -19.98
CA VAL A 280 1.10 7.35 -18.86
C VAL A 280 1.39 8.79 -19.25
N GLU A 281 1.80 9.05 -20.50
CA GLU A 281 2.00 10.41 -21.01
C GLU A 281 0.69 11.19 -21.09
N LYS A 282 -0.41 10.58 -21.55
CA LYS A 282 -1.74 11.19 -21.52
C LYS A 282 -2.21 11.50 -20.09
N CYS A 283 -2.08 10.57 -19.15
CA CYS A 283 -2.45 10.79 -17.76
C CYS A 283 -1.68 11.94 -17.10
N VAL A 284 -0.37 12.07 -17.39
CA VAL A 284 0.45 13.20 -16.90
C VAL A 284 0.01 14.51 -17.54
N GLN A 285 -0.25 14.54 -18.85
CA GLN A 285 -0.75 15.74 -19.53
C GLN A 285 -2.08 16.23 -18.94
N ASP A 286 -3.00 15.32 -18.61
CA ASP A 286 -4.29 15.68 -18.01
C ASP A 286 -4.16 16.17 -16.56
N ILE A 287 -3.30 15.53 -15.74
CA ILE A 287 -2.98 16.01 -14.39
C ILE A 287 -2.45 17.46 -14.44
N LEU A 288 -1.46 17.72 -15.31
CA LEU A 288 -0.86 19.04 -15.47
C LEU A 288 -1.86 20.07 -16.03
N ALA A 289 -2.74 19.66 -16.97
CA ALA A 289 -3.78 20.53 -17.52
C ALA A 289 -4.79 20.95 -16.44
N TYR A 290 -5.33 20.01 -15.66
CA TYR A 290 -6.29 20.32 -14.59
C TYR A 290 -5.68 21.17 -13.47
N GLN A 291 -4.44 20.87 -13.06
CA GLN A 291 -3.71 21.69 -12.10
C GLN A 291 -3.47 23.10 -12.63
N LYS A 292 -3.05 23.24 -13.90
CA LYS A 292 -2.85 24.54 -14.56
C LYS A 292 -4.15 25.34 -14.62
N GLU A 293 -5.24 24.73 -15.12
CA GLU A 293 -6.56 25.36 -15.24
C GLU A 293 -7.06 25.91 -13.91
N ALA A 294 -7.02 25.10 -12.84
CA ALA A 294 -7.45 25.53 -11.51
C ALA A 294 -6.55 26.65 -10.93
N ARG A 295 -5.24 26.60 -11.17
CA ARG A 295 -4.26 27.57 -10.63
C ARG A 295 -4.28 28.90 -11.38
N GLU A 296 -4.48 28.90 -12.69
CA GLU A 296 -4.56 30.11 -13.51
C GLU A 296 -5.92 30.81 -13.38
N SER A 297 -7.01 30.05 -13.24
CA SER A 297 -8.36 30.60 -13.02
C SER A 297 -8.66 30.97 -11.55
N GLY A 298 -7.83 30.49 -10.61
CA GLY A 298 -8.12 30.52 -9.17
C GLY A 298 -9.35 29.70 -8.75
N THR A 299 -10.00 28.99 -9.68
CA THR A 299 -11.30 28.33 -9.48
C THR A 299 -11.07 26.87 -9.14
N VAL A 300 -11.56 26.44 -7.97
CA VAL A 300 -11.48 25.03 -7.57
C VAL A 300 -12.66 24.26 -8.16
N PHE A 301 -12.36 23.21 -8.91
CA PHE A 301 -13.29 22.18 -9.35
C PHE A 301 -12.71 20.80 -9.00
N ARG A 302 -13.51 19.74 -9.10
CA ARG A 302 -13.02 18.35 -9.04
C ARG A 302 -12.89 17.79 -10.45
N PRO A 303 -11.65 17.58 -10.95
CA PRO A 303 -11.43 16.88 -12.20
C PRO A 303 -11.95 15.44 -12.15
N LYS A 304 -12.22 14.85 -13.33
CA LYS A 304 -12.23 13.40 -13.49
C LYS A 304 -10.77 12.91 -13.57
N TRP A 305 -10.07 12.90 -12.44
CA TRP A 305 -8.64 12.54 -12.37
C TRP A 305 -8.34 11.22 -13.13
N PRO A 306 -7.24 11.14 -13.88
CA PRO A 306 -6.92 9.93 -14.63
C PRO A 306 -6.46 8.79 -13.71
N MET A 307 -6.79 7.56 -14.08
CA MET A 307 -6.25 6.33 -13.47
C MET A 307 -5.99 5.28 -14.55
N ILE A 308 -5.06 4.35 -14.30
CA ILE A 308 -4.65 3.33 -15.27
C ILE A 308 -5.09 1.95 -14.78
N ILE A 309 -5.67 1.15 -15.68
CA ILE A 309 -5.98 -0.27 -15.47
C ILE A 309 -4.94 -1.09 -16.25
N LEU A 310 -3.89 -1.56 -15.55
CA LEU A 310 -2.79 -2.33 -16.12
C LEU A 310 -3.07 -3.83 -16.02
N ARG A 311 -3.59 -4.42 -17.10
CA ARG A 311 -4.06 -5.81 -17.19
C ARG A 311 -3.00 -6.70 -17.88
N SER A 312 -1.97 -7.08 -17.11
CA SER A 312 -0.82 -7.90 -17.55
C SER A 312 -0.81 -9.29 -16.87
N PRO A 313 -0.04 -10.29 -17.33
CA PRO A 313 0.04 -11.59 -16.66
C PRO A 313 0.62 -11.50 -15.23
N LYS A 314 0.02 -12.17 -14.25
CA LYS A 314 0.68 -12.35 -12.94
C LYS A 314 2.01 -13.09 -13.11
N GLY A 315 3.10 -12.49 -12.65
CA GLY A 315 4.45 -13.00 -12.86
C GLY A 315 4.88 -13.09 -14.33
N TRP A 316 4.41 -12.15 -15.16
CA TRP A 316 4.77 -11.95 -16.58
C TRP A 316 6.24 -12.23 -16.88
N THR A 317 6.52 -12.87 -18.01
CA THR A 317 7.83 -13.35 -18.48
C THR A 317 8.40 -14.58 -17.74
N ALA A 318 7.71 -15.12 -16.74
CA ALA A 318 8.04 -16.45 -16.19
C ALA A 318 7.75 -17.58 -17.18
N PRO A 319 8.38 -18.76 -17.05
CA PRO A 319 8.00 -19.95 -17.80
C PRO A 319 6.51 -20.28 -17.63
N ARG A 320 5.73 -20.15 -18.72
CA ARG A 320 4.25 -20.28 -18.70
C ARG A 320 3.76 -21.60 -18.11
N LYS A 321 4.49 -22.69 -18.30
CA LYS A 321 4.33 -23.97 -17.59
C LYS A 321 5.67 -24.57 -17.16
N VAL A 322 5.68 -25.23 -16.01
CA VAL A 322 6.73 -26.15 -15.54
C VAL A 322 6.05 -27.37 -14.94
N GLU A 323 6.55 -28.59 -15.21
CA GLU A 323 5.93 -29.86 -14.76
C GLU A 323 4.43 -29.96 -15.14
N GLY A 324 4.04 -29.41 -16.29
CA GLY A 324 2.65 -29.33 -16.75
C GLY A 324 1.77 -28.29 -16.01
N HIS A 325 2.22 -27.74 -14.88
CA HIS A 325 1.52 -26.72 -14.11
C HIS A 325 1.77 -25.31 -14.63
N PHE A 326 0.71 -24.50 -14.75
CA PHE A 326 0.83 -23.08 -15.10
C PHE A 326 1.48 -22.27 -13.96
N LEU A 327 2.42 -21.37 -14.32
CA LEU A 327 3.03 -20.39 -13.42
C LEU A 327 2.65 -18.97 -13.85
N GLU A 328 3.22 -18.47 -14.95
CA GLU A 328 2.89 -17.16 -15.53
C GLU A 328 1.38 -17.02 -15.81
N GLY A 329 0.80 -15.85 -15.54
CA GLY A 329 -0.63 -15.59 -15.71
C GLY A 329 -1.51 -16.51 -14.87
N PHE A 330 -1.01 -16.93 -13.70
CA PHE A 330 -1.71 -17.80 -12.77
C PHE A 330 -1.28 -17.51 -11.33
N TRP A 331 -2.06 -17.94 -10.34
CA TRP A 331 -1.76 -17.65 -8.93
C TRP A 331 -0.44 -18.29 -8.44
N ARG A 332 0.01 -19.39 -9.05
CA ARG A 332 1.26 -20.07 -8.66
C ARG A 332 2.51 -19.19 -8.79
N ALA A 333 2.50 -18.19 -9.67
CA ALA A 333 3.59 -17.22 -9.77
C ALA A 333 3.63 -16.20 -8.62
N HIS A 334 2.68 -16.22 -7.66
CA HIS A 334 2.61 -15.20 -6.60
C HIS A 334 3.83 -15.18 -5.68
N GLN A 335 4.28 -16.33 -5.16
CA GLN A 335 5.48 -16.43 -4.33
C GLN A 335 6.72 -16.70 -5.19
N ILE A 336 7.53 -17.70 -4.83
CA ILE A 336 8.66 -18.21 -5.63
C ILE A 336 8.12 -19.21 -6.67
N PRO A 337 8.23 -18.97 -7.99
CA PRO A 337 7.65 -19.87 -8.99
C PRO A 337 8.36 -21.23 -9.12
N LEU A 338 9.67 -21.29 -8.89
CA LEU A 338 10.50 -22.50 -9.02
C LEU A 338 10.99 -22.96 -7.64
N THR A 339 10.13 -23.63 -6.88
CA THR A 339 10.37 -23.95 -5.47
C THR A 339 11.39 -25.07 -5.22
N LYS A 340 11.73 -25.88 -6.22
CA LYS A 340 12.55 -27.10 -6.08
C LYS A 340 14.00 -26.98 -6.58
N VAL A 341 14.48 -25.80 -6.97
CA VAL A 341 15.81 -25.58 -7.59
C VAL A 341 17.04 -26.06 -6.77
N LEU A 342 16.86 -26.48 -5.52
CA LEU A 342 17.89 -27.11 -4.68
C LEU A 342 17.90 -28.64 -4.75
N SER A 343 16.80 -29.26 -5.19
CA SER A 343 16.57 -30.71 -5.21
C SER A 343 16.30 -31.27 -6.61
N ASP A 344 15.91 -30.41 -7.55
CA ASP A 344 15.41 -30.77 -8.88
C ASP A 344 16.22 -30.02 -9.95
N ASP A 345 16.97 -30.76 -10.77
CA ASP A 345 17.84 -30.15 -11.79
C ASP A 345 17.06 -29.65 -13.01
N VAL A 346 15.83 -30.13 -13.26
CA VAL A 346 14.95 -29.59 -14.31
C VAL A 346 14.50 -28.18 -13.92
N GLN A 347 14.14 -27.97 -12.64
CA GLN A 347 13.85 -26.62 -12.16
C GLN A 347 15.10 -25.73 -12.12
N LEU A 348 16.28 -26.26 -11.77
CA LEU A 348 17.53 -25.49 -11.79
C LEU A 348 17.90 -25.02 -13.20
N GLN A 349 17.78 -25.89 -14.20
CA GLN A 349 17.97 -25.55 -15.62
C GLN A 349 16.90 -24.57 -16.13
N ALA A 350 15.64 -24.71 -15.67
CA ALA A 350 14.58 -23.76 -16.00
C ALA A 350 14.87 -22.36 -15.43
N LEU A 351 15.39 -22.26 -14.21
CA LEU A 351 15.84 -21.00 -13.62
C LEU A 351 17.03 -20.41 -14.38
N GLU A 352 18.03 -21.22 -14.72
CA GLU A 352 19.19 -20.76 -15.49
C GLU A 352 18.79 -20.22 -16.87
N LYS A 353 17.97 -20.98 -17.61
CA LYS A 353 17.45 -20.59 -18.92
C LYS A 353 16.63 -19.29 -18.83
N TRP A 354 15.81 -19.15 -17.79
CA TRP A 354 15.00 -17.97 -17.56
C TRP A 354 15.87 -16.74 -17.26
N MET A 355 16.82 -16.83 -16.32
CA MET A 355 17.76 -15.74 -16.03
C MET A 355 18.63 -15.38 -17.25
N LYS A 356 19.06 -16.36 -18.06
CA LYS A 356 19.82 -16.12 -19.29
C LYS A 356 18.97 -15.54 -20.44
N SER A 357 17.64 -15.74 -20.45
CA SER A 357 16.76 -15.14 -21.48
C SER A 357 16.62 -13.61 -21.38
N TYR A 358 17.05 -13.00 -20.27
CA TYR A 358 17.22 -11.55 -20.15
C TYR A 358 18.57 -11.03 -20.69
N GLU A 359 19.44 -11.92 -21.18
CA GLU A 359 20.75 -11.61 -21.78
C GLU A 359 21.66 -10.71 -20.92
N PRO A 360 21.99 -11.09 -19.66
CA PRO A 360 22.70 -10.22 -18.71
C PRO A 360 24.03 -9.67 -19.22
N ASP A 361 24.76 -10.39 -20.08
CA ASP A 361 26.01 -9.92 -20.69
C ASP A 361 25.82 -8.75 -21.68
N LYS A 362 24.59 -8.49 -22.15
CA LYS A 362 24.21 -7.30 -22.95
C LYS A 362 23.65 -6.16 -22.10
N LEU A 363 23.55 -6.35 -20.78
CA LEU A 363 22.98 -5.40 -19.82
C LEU A 363 24.03 -4.89 -18.84
N PHE A 364 24.97 -5.74 -18.43
CA PHE A 364 26.01 -5.44 -17.44
C PHE A 364 27.41 -5.66 -18.04
N GLY A 365 28.31 -4.70 -17.82
CA GLY A 365 29.70 -4.79 -18.28
C GLY A 365 30.54 -5.82 -17.52
N GLN A 366 31.81 -5.98 -17.90
CA GLN A 366 32.73 -6.90 -17.22
C GLN A 366 32.92 -6.61 -15.71
N GLU A 367 32.75 -5.36 -15.30
CA GLU A 367 32.76 -4.92 -13.89
C GLU A 367 31.44 -5.18 -13.13
N GLY A 368 30.37 -5.61 -13.82
CA GLY A 368 29.04 -5.85 -13.25
C GLY A 368 28.11 -4.63 -13.21
N LYS A 369 28.59 -3.49 -13.71
CA LYS A 369 27.82 -2.24 -13.80
C LYS A 369 26.86 -2.24 -14.98
N LEU A 370 25.65 -1.70 -14.78
CA LEU A 370 24.68 -1.44 -15.85
C LEU A 370 25.31 -0.56 -16.95
N ILE A 371 25.16 -0.95 -18.21
CA ILE A 371 25.77 -0.22 -19.34
C ILE A 371 25.25 1.23 -19.46
N PRO A 372 26.07 2.17 -19.97
CA PRO A 372 25.75 3.60 -19.91
C PRO A 372 24.45 4.01 -20.59
N GLU A 373 24.10 3.38 -21.73
CA GLU A 373 22.87 3.70 -22.48
C GLU A 373 21.59 3.34 -21.74
N LEU A 374 21.60 2.24 -20.97
CA LEU A 374 20.46 1.84 -20.15
C LEU A 374 20.41 2.67 -18.87
N ARG A 375 21.56 2.93 -18.23
CA ARG A 375 21.63 3.84 -17.07
C ARG A 375 21.09 5.23 -17.40
N ALA A 376 21.34 5.73 -18.61
CA ALA A 376 20.85 7.02 -19.09
C ALA A 376 19.32 7.10 -19.23
N LEU A 377 18.57 6.00 -19.12
CA LEU A 377 17.10 6.02 -19.11
C LEU A 377 16.50 6.56 -17.81
N ALA A 378 17.13 6.32 -16.66
CA ALA A 378 16.66 6.81 -15.36
C ALA A 378 16.79 8.35 -15.21
N PRO A 379 16.04 8.99 -14.29
CA PRO A 379 16.19 10.41 -13.99
C PRO A 379 17.59 10.74 -13.44
N GLY A 380 17.99 12.01 -13.60
CA GLY A 380 19.20 12.53 -12.97
C GLY A 380 19.07 12.65 -11.46
N LYS A 381 20.21 12.73 -10.76
CA LYS A 381 20.23 12.96 -9.31
C LYS A 381 19.50 14.26 -8.94
N GLY A 382 18.65 14.19 -7.93
CA GLY A 382 17.73 15.24 -7.51
C GLY A 382 16.32 15.12 -8.12
N LYS A 383 16.09 14.16 -9.03
CA LYS A 383 14.80 13.89 -9.67
C LYS A 383 14.37 12.42 -9.65
N ARG A 384 15.18 11.49 -9.11
CA ARG A 384 14.81 10.07 -9.06
C ARG A 384 13.69 9.85 -8.03
N MET A 385 12.64 9.11 -8.40
CA MET A 385 11.49 8.90 -7.51
C MET A 385 11.89 8.22 -6.18
N SER A 386 12.98 7.44 -6.15
CA SER A 386 13.46 6.77 -4.95
C SER A 386 14.35 7.63 -4.02
N GLU A 387 14.73 8.84 -4.43
CA GLU A 387 15.46 9.80 -3.58
C GLU A 387 14.63 11.04 -3.20
N ASN A 388 13.37 11.11 -3.66
CA ASN A 388 12.50 12.28 -3.43
C ASN A 388 12.41 12.59 -1.92
N PRO A 389 12.70 13.83 -1.48
CA PRO A 389 12.64 14.22 -0.07
C PRO A 389 11.32 13.90 0.64
N ILE A 390 10.20 13.83 -0.08
CA ILE A 390 8.90 13.43 0.47
C ILE A 390 8.90 12.00 1.02
N THR A 391 9.79 11.14 0.51
CA THR A 391 9.95 9.75 0.96
C THR A 391 10.81 9.60 2.22
N ASN A 392 11.43 10.70 2.65
CA ASN A 392 12.20 10.83 3.88
C ASN A 392 11.76 12.12 4.61
N GLY A 393 10.43 12.26 4.81
CA GLY A 393 9.76 13.52 5.14
C GLY A 393 10.24 14.26 6.40
N GLY A 394 10.99 13.62 7.30
CA GLY A 394 11.71 14.31 8.37
C GLY A 394 12.72 15.36 7.89
N LEU A 395 13.19 15.26 6.63
CA LEU A 395 13.96 16.31 5.94
C LEU A 395 13.12 17.57 5.62
N LEU A 396 11.80 17.42 5.54
CA LEU A 396 10.85 18.49 5.22
C LEU A 396 10.15 19.06 6.47
N THR A 397 10.19 18.34 7.59
CA THR A 397 9.46 18.68 8.82
C THR A 397 9.91 19.99 9.43
N LYS A 398 8.96 20.92 9.56
CA LYS A 398 9.13 22.22 10.21
C LYS A 398 8.36 22.21 11.55
N PRO A 399 8.95 22.68 12.66
CA PRO A 399 8.26 22.78 13.93
C PRO A 399 6.98 23.62 13.83
N LEU A 400 5.92 23.23 14.54
CA LEU A 400 4.68 24.00 14.61
C LEU A 400 4.91 25.33 15.34
N LYS A 401 4.36 26.41 14.77
CA LYS A 401 4.24 27.70 15.45
C LYS A 401 3.13 27.59 16.49
N MET A 402 3.48 27.61 17.77
CA MET A 402 2.55 27.42 18.89
C MET A 402 2.77 28.48 19.96
N GLU A 403 1.69 28.97 20.54
CA GLU A 403 1.74 29.82 21.74
C GLU A 403 1.95 28.98 23.01
N PRO A 404 2.33 29.60 24.15
CA PRO A 404 2.34 28.92 25.44
C PRO A 404 0.96 28.33 25.76
N PHE A 405 0.87 27.00 25.86
CA PHE A 405 -0.37 26.28 26.19
C PHE A 405 -1.04 26.75 27.51
N ARG A 406 -0.29 27.44 28.36
CA ARG A 406 -0.77 28.08 29.60
C ARG A 406 -1.81 29.17 29.36
N ASN A 407 -1.89 29.74 28.15
CA ASN A 407 -2.90 30.73 27.80
C ASN A 407 -4.32 30.12 27.76
N TRP A 408 -4.41 28.78 27.66
CA TRP A 408 -5.66 28.00 27.76
C TRP A 408 -5.74 27.21 29.09
N ALA A 409 -5.09 27.70 30.15
CA ALA A 409 -5.20 27.10 31.47
C ALA A 409 -6.56 27.44 32.11
N ILE A 410 -7.37 26.42 32.37
CA ILE A 410 -8.59 26.55 33.17
C ILE A 410 -8.19 26.97 34.59
N GLU A 411 -8.79 28.04 35.10
CA GLU A 411 -8.59 28.49 36.47
C GLU A 411 -9.25 27.54 37.48
N VAL A 412 -8.49 27.14 38.50
CA VAL A 412 -8.95 26.19 39.53
C VAL A 412 -8.72 26.80 40.90
N GLU A 413 -9.69 27.60 41.35
CA GLU A 413 -9.73 28.15 42.72
C GLU A 413 -9.61 27.04 43.78
N LYS A 414 -10.42 25.98 43.60
CA LYS A 414 -10.58 24.88 44.57
C LYS A 414 -10.70 23.55 43.84
N PRO A 415 -9.95 22.50 44.25
CA PRO A 415 -10.02 21.18 43.63
C PRO A 415 -11.44 20.61 43.63
N GLY A 416 -11.91 20.11 42.47
CA GLY A 416 -13.22 19.49 42.32
C GLY A 416 -14.42 20.45 42.28
N VAL A 417 -14.21 21.77 42.36
CA VAL A 417 -15.29 22.78 42.30
C VAL A 417 -15.47 23.34 40.88
N THR A 418 -14.39 23.75 40.21
CA THR A 418 -14.48 24.29 38.84
C THR A 418 -15.03 23.24 37.87
N SER A 419 -16.17 23.54 37.24
CA SER A 419 -16.68 22.82 36.09
C SER A 419 -16.32 23.55 34.80
N ALA A 420 -15.70 22.84 33.85
CA ALA A 420 -15.23 23.42 32.58
C ALA A 420 -15.37 22.42 31.42
N LEU A 421 -15.55 22.95 30.21
CA LEU A 421 -15.69 22.17 28.98
C LEU A 421 -14.30 21.93 28.35
N SER A 422 -13.65 20.84 28.77
CA SER A 422 -12.28 20.48 28.36
C SER A 422 -12.08 20.44 26.85
N MET A 423 -13.03 19.85 26.11
CA MET A 423 -12.94 19.74 24.64
C MET A 423 -13.05 21.09 23.95
N ASN A 424 -13.98 21.96 24.37
CA ASN A 424 -14.11 23.32 23.83
C ASN A 424 -12.87 24.18 24.13
N ASN A 425 -12.27 24.03 25.31
CA ASN A 425 -11.00 24.69 25.65
C ASN A 425 -9.83 24.19 24.78
N PHE A 426 -9.77 22.88 24.51
CA PHE A 426 -8.80 22.30 23.57
C PHE A 426 -9.07 22.73 22.12
N ALA A 427 -10.34 22.91 21.73
CA ALA A 427 -10.72 23.39 20.40
C ALA A 427 -10.18 24.80 20.12
N GLN A 428 -10.21 25.71 21.11
CA GLN A 428 -9.62 27.05 20.99
C GLN A 428 -8.09 27.01 20.87
N PHE A 429 -7.43 26.08 21.55
CA PHE A 429 -5.98 25.86 21.39
C PHE A 429 -5.64 25.30 20.00
N LEU A 430 -6.42 24.32 19.53
CA LEU A 430 -6.29 23.70 18.22
C LEU A 430 -6.54 24.71 17.07
N ARG A 431 -7.57 25.56 17.21
CA ARG A 431 -7.85 26.69 16.32
C ARG A 431 -6.62 27.57 16.13
N ASP A 432 -5.98 27.99 17.23
CA ASP A 432 -4.82 28.90 17.16
C ASP A 432 -3.56 28.21 16.61
N ILE A 433 -3.40 26.89 16.82
CA ILE A 433 -2.38 26.09 16.12
C ILE A 433 -2.66 26.10 14.60
N MET A 434 -3.90 25.83 14.19
CA MET A 434 -4.27 25.76 12.78
C MET A 434 -4.10 27.12 12.07
N ALA A 435 -4.53 28.21 12.71
CA ALA A 435 -4.35 29.57 12.22
C ALA A 435 -2.87 29.96 12.03
N LYS A 436 -1.98 29.52 12.93
CA LYS A 436 -0.53 29.79 12.86
C LYS A 436 0.23 28.86 11.90
N ASN A 437 -0.37 27.75 11.46
CA ASN A 437 0.27 26.74 10.61
C ASN A 437 -0.55 26.39 9.34
N PRO A 438 -0.99 27.40 8.54
CA PRO A 438 -2.03 27.25 7.50
C PRO A 438 -1.63 26.45 6.24
N THR A 439 -0.49 25.75 6.26
CA THR A 439 0.01 24.82 5.23
C THR A 439 0.77 23.62 5.80
N ASN A 440 0.87 23.50 7.14
CA ASN A 440 1.73 22.53 7.85
C ASN A 440 0.97 21.74 8.93
N PHE A 441 -0.34 21.97 9.07
CA PHE A 441 -1.23 21.24 9.97
C PHE A 441 -2.58 20.94 9.29
N ARG A 442 -3.10 19.72 9.49
CA ARG A 442 -4.50 19.34 9.17
C ARG A 442 -5.12 18.56 10.32
N LEU A 443 -6.42 18.76 10.51
CA LEU A 443 -7.28 18.02 11.43
C LEU A 443 -8.05 16.96 10.64
N PHE A 444 -8.16 15.76 11.18
CA PHE A 444 -8.79 14.61 10.55
C PHE A 444 -9.88 14.04 11.49
N GLY A 445 -11.04 13.65 10.95
CA GLY A 445 -12.13 13.11 11.76
C GLY A 445 -13.14 12.30 10.94
N PRO A 446 -13.69 11.19 11.45
CA PRO A 446 -14.61 10.35 10.70
C PRO A 446 -16.06 10.89 10.73
N ASP A 447 -16.27 12.12 10.27
CA ASP A 447 -17.53 12.90 10.44
C ASP A 447 -17.92 13.10 11.91
N GLU A 448 -16.96 13.55 12.72
CA GLU A 448 -17.13 13.68 14.18
C GLU A 448 -16.60 15.00 14.77
N THR A 449 -15.89 15.85 14.02
CA THR A 449 -15.17 17.02 14.56
C THR A 449 -16.09 17.97 15.33
N GLU A 450 -17.30 18.21 14.80
CA GLU A 450 -18.37 18.94 15.51
C GLU A 450 -18.86 18.17 16.74
N SER A 451 -19.17 16.88 16.60
CA SER A 451 -19.69 16.03 17.69
C SER A 451 -18.73 15.99 18.89
N ASN A 452 -17.44 15.84 18.61
CA ASN A 452 -16.30 15.85 19.55
C ASN A 452 -15.99 17.24 20.14
N LYS A 453 -16.80 18.27 19.82
CA LYS A 453 -16.77 19.64 20.36
C LYS A 453 -15.48 20.40 20.01
N LEU A 454 -14.95 20.15 18.81
CA LEU A 454 -13.79 20.85 18.26
C LEU A 454 -14.16 22.03 17.35
N SER A 455 -15.44 22.38 17.27
CA SER A 455 -16.03 23.32 16.30
C SER A 455 -15.44 24.73 16.25
N ALA A 456 -14.76 25.18 17.31
CA ALA A 456 -14.01 26.44 17.32
C ALA A 456 -12.92 26.50 16.21
N VAL A 457 -12.45 25.35 15.68
CA VAL A 457 -11.55 25.35 14.51
C VAL A 457 -12.21 25.97 13.27
N TYR A 458 -13.52 25.90 13.13
CA TYR A 458 -14.25 26.48 11.99
C TYR A 458 -14.30 28.01 11.98
N GLU A 459 -13.80 28.67 13.03
CA GLU A 459 -13.59 30.13 13.08
C GLU A 459 -12.43 30.57 12.18
N VAL A 460 -11.45 29.70 11.91
CA VAL A 460 -10.22 30.02 11.16
C VAL A 460 -10.00 29.15 9.93
N THR A 461 -10.87 28.18 9.68
CA THR A 461 -10.81 27.27 8.54
C THR A 461 -12.18 26.63 8.26
N LYS A 462 -12.24 25.71 7.29
CA LYS A 462 -13.41 24.90 6.94
C LYS A 462 -13.03 23.44 6.68
N LYS A 463 -14.04 22.60 6.51
CA LYS A 463 -13.93 21.21 6.03
C LYS A 463 -13.68 21.21 4.54
N VAL A 464 -12.66 20.50 4.06
CA VAL A 464 -12.35 20.42 2.62
C VAL A 464 -13.45 19.64 1.90
N TRP A 465 -14.09 20.25 0.90
CA TRP A 465 -15.14 19.64 0.09
C TRP A 465 -15.10 20.13 -1.35
N VAL A 466 -14.82 19.22 -2.28
CA VAL A 466 -14.61 19.53 -3.71
C VAL A 466 -15.76 18.98 -4.58
N ASN A 467 -16.98 18.90 -4.04
CA ASN A 467 -18.13 18.28 -4.72
C ASN A 467 -19.25 19.28 -4.97
N GLY A 468 -20.45 18.78 -5.29
CA GLY A 468 -21.65 19.61 -5.33
C GLY A 468 -22.00 20.16 -3.95
N TYR A 469 -22.73 21.28 -3.96
CA TYR A 469 -23.26 21.97 -2.79
C TYR A 469 -24.78 22.12 -2.98
N LEU A 470 -25.53 22.08 -1.89
CA LEU A 470 -26.91 22.56 -1.80
C LEU A 470 -26.92 23.89 -1.04
N PRO A 471 -27.90 24.80 -1.26
CA PRO A 471 -28.04 26.03 -0.47
C PRO A 471 -28.11 25.77 1.04
N GLU A 472 -28.70 24.65 1.44
CA GLU A 472 -28.81 24.21 2.83
C GLU A 472 -27.45 23.89 3.49
N ASP A 473 -26.39 23.60 2.72
CA ASP A 473 -25.05 23.31 3.27
C ASP A 473 -24.39 24.56 3.91
N GLU A 474 -24.88 25.76 3.59
CA GLU A 474 -24.42 27.02 4.19
C GLU A 474 -24.84 27.15 5.67
N ASP A 475 -25.94 26.49 6.10
CA ASP A 475 -26.42 26.52 7.48
C ASP A 475 -25.62 25.56 8.38
N GLY A 476 -24.40 25.98 8.72
CA GLY A 476 -23.54 25.29 9.69
C GLY A 476 -22.80 24.07 9.14
N GLY A 477 -22.97 23.68 7.87
CA GLY A 477 -22.23 22.58 7.23
C GLY A 477 -20.71 22.76 7.26
N ASN A 478 -20.24 24.02 7.28
CA ASN A 478 -18.83 24.41 7.44
C ASN A 478 -17.87 23.80 6.41
N ILE A 479 -18.38 23.47 5.22
CA ILE A 479 -17.63 22.97 4.07
C ILE A 479 -17.13 24.11 3.16
N ALA A 480 -15.96 23.94 2.54
CA ALA A 480 -15.45 24.80 1.48
C ALA A 480 -14.39 24.06 0.63
N PRO A 481 -14.08 24.49 -0.62
CA PRO A 481 -13.07 23.83 -1.44
C PRO A 481 -11.64 24.00 -0.86
N GLN A 482 -11.39 25.07 -0.11
CA GLN A 482 -10.17 25.30 0.68
C GLN A 482 -10.47 25.10 2.17
N GLY A 483 -9.63 24.33 2.86
CA GLY A 483 -9.86 24.00 4.27
C GLY A 483 -8.65 23.34 4.94
N ARG A 484 -8.80 23.04 6.24
CA ARG A 484 -7.78 22.39 7.07
C ARG A 484 -8.35 21.24 7.91
N VAL A 485 -9.66 21.02 7.86
CA VAL A 485 -10.34 19.85 8.45
C VAL A 485 -10.69 18.88 7.30
N MET A 486 -10.43 17.60 7.50
CA MET A 486 -10.65 16.52 6.54
C MET A 486 -11.62 15.51 7.14
N GLU A 487 -12.84 15.39 6.60
CA GLU A 487 -13.84 14.45 7.12
C GLU A 487 -14.44 13.55 6.04
N ILE A 488 -14.44 12.25 6.32
CA ILE A 488 -15.19 11.18 5.64
C ILE A 488 -15.47 10.11 6.69
N LEU A 489 -16.68 9.55 6.75
CA LEU A 489 -17.08 8.52 7.72
C LEU A 489 -16.37 7.17 7.42
N SER A 490 -15.06 7.13 7.69
CA SER A 490 -14.16 6.00 7.50
C SER A 490 -12.84 6.27 8.23
N GLU A 491 -12.68 5.67 9.41
CA GLU A 491 -11.49 5.77 10.27
C GLU A 491 -10.22 5.39 9.49
N HIS A 492 -10.28 4.28 8.73
CA HIS A 492 -9.19 3.82 7.86
C HIS A 492 -8.72 4.87 6.84
N THR A 493 -9.65 5.67 6.32
CA THR A 493 -9.34 6.67 5.29
C THR A 493 -8.68 7.89 5.93
N VAL A 494 -9.26 8.40 7.04
CA VAL A 494 -8.73 9.58 7.73
C VAL A 494 -7.42 9.30 8.47
N GLU A 495 -7.21 8.09 8.98
CA GLU A 495 -5.92 7.65 9.53
C GLU A 495 -4.88 7.50 8.43
N GLY A 496 -5.17 6.80 7.33
CA GLY A 496 -4.22 6.65 6.22
C GLY A 496 -3.84 7.98 5.57
N TRP A 497 -4.76 8.96 5.53
CA TRP A 497 -4.44 10.34 5.16
C TRP A 497 -3.47 10.99 6.17
N LEU A 498 -3.69 10.83 7.48
CA LEU A 498 -2.81 11.37 8.53
C LEU A 498 -1.42 10.70 8.53
N GLU A 499 -1.35 9.39 8.32
CA GLU A 499 -0.09 8.66 8.11
C GLU A 499 0.69 9.22 6.91
N GLY A 500 0.04 9.34 5.74
CA GLY A 500 0.67 9.96 4.56
C GLY A 500 1.12 11.40 4.79
N TYR A 501 0.32 12.19 5.51
CA TYR A 501 0.61 13.60 5.80
C TYR A 501 1.79 13.77 6.79
N THR A 502 1.89 12.90 7.79
CA THR A 502 3.02 12.89 8.74
C THR A 502 4.30 12.31 8.12
N LEU A 503 4.20 11.20 7.37
CA LEU A 503 5.34 10.58 6.68
C LEU A 503 5.93 11.45 5.57
N SER A 504 5.10 12.28 4.91
CA SER A 504 5.52 13.33 3.97
C SER A 504 5.99 14.63 4.65
N GLY A 505 6.10 14.63 5.98
CA GLY A 505 6.81 15.64 6.77
C GLY A 505 5.96 16.70 7.47
N ARG A 506 4.62 16.68 7.36
CA ARG A 506 3.73 17.67 8.02
C ARG A 506 3.22 17.16 9.36
N HIS A 507 2.29 17.89 10.00
CA HIS A 507 1.71 17.54 11.31
C HIS A 507 0.21 17.38 11.19
N GLY A 508 -0.39 16.55 12.03
CA GLY A 508 -1.85 16.52 12.12
C GLY A 508 -2.34 15.84 13.38
N LEU A 509 -3.67 15.77 13.49
CA LEU A 509 -4.36 15.11 14.58
C LEU A 509 -5.62 14.43 14.02
N LEU A 510 -5.85 13.18 14.40
CA LEU A 510 -7.10 12.45 14.19
C LEU A 510 -7.94 12.57 15.47
N ASN A 511 -9.21 12.95 15.37
CA ASN A 511 -10.18 12.81 16.46
C ASN A 511 -11.17 11.68 16.18
N SER A 512 -11.45 10.82 17.17
CA SER A 512 -12.42 9.73 17.04
C SER A 512 -13.11 9.43 18.38
N TYR A 513 -14.33 8.89 18.34
CA TYR A 513 -14.97 8.25 19.47
C TYR A 513 -14.12 7.06 19.95
N GLU A 514 -13.78 7.05 21.24
CA GLU A 514 -12.99 6.00 21.90
C GLU A 514 -13.40 4.54 21.55
N PRO A 515 -14.69 4.18 21.39
CA PRO A 515 -15.09 2.81 21.02
C PRO A 515 -14.83 2.45 19.55
N PHE A 516 -14.70 3.44 18.65
CA PHE A 516 -14.62 3.23 17.20
C PHE A 516 -13.19 3.25 16.65
N ILE A 517 -12.24 3.90 17.33
CA ILE A 517 -10.82 3.87 16.94
C ILE A 517 -10.25 2.44 16.80
N HIS A 518 -10.85 1.46 17.49
CA HIS A 518 -10.53 0.03 17.34
C HIS A 518 -10.63 -0.48 15.89
N ILE A 519 -11.34 0.23 15.00
CA ILE A 519 -11.40 -0.03 13.56
C ILE A 519 -10.01 0.08 12.89
N ILE A 520 -9.12 0.94 13.41
CA ILE A 520 -7.76 1.17 12.86
C ILE A 520 -6.63 0.56 13.71
N ASP A 521 -6.94 -0.29 14.69
CA ASP A 521 -5.92 -0.90 15.56
C ASP A 521 -4.77 -1.55 14.77
N SER A 522 -5.04 -2.16 13.60
CA SER A 522 -3.98 -2.74 12.78
C SER A 522 -3.13 -1.69 12.07
N MET A 523 -3.71 -0.59 11.57
CA MET A 523 -2.98 0.54 10.97
C MET A 523 -1.99 1.16 11.96
N VAL A 524 -2.47 1.52 13.16
CA VAL A 524 -1.63 2.04 14.24
C VAL A 524 -0.48 1.08 14.59
N ASN A 525 -0.73 -0.24 14.55
CA ASN A 525 0.30 -1.25 14.73
C ASN A 525 1.30 -1.34 13.55
N GLN A 526 0.88 -1.11 12.30
CA GLN A 526 1.81 -1.02 11.16
C GLN A 526 2.64 0.27 11.24
N HIS A 527 2.04 1.41 11.57
CA HIS A 527 2.75 2.66 11.79
C HIS A 527 3.77 2.56 12.94
N ALA A 528 3.42 1.88 14.04
CA ALA A 528 4.34 1.63 15.15
C ALA A 528 5.57 0.81 14.72
N LYS A 529 5.36 -0.29 13.96
CA LYS A 529 6.46 -1.10 13.39
C LYS A 529 7.30 -0.29 12.40
N TRP A 530 6.66 0.52 11.56
CA TRP A 530 7.32 1.41 10.61
C TRP A 530 8.27 2.36 11.35
N LEU A 531 7.80 3.06 12.38
CA LEU A 531 8.62 3.95 13.20
C LEU A 531 9.72 3.22 14.00
N GLU A 532 9.44 2.03 14.53
CA GLU A 532 10.44 1.19 15.21
C GLU A 532 11.58 0.84 14.26
N LYS A 533 11.25 0.41 13.05
CA LYS A 533 12.24 0.04 12.05
C LYS A 533 12.94 1.25 11.43
N CYS A 534 12.28 2.41 11.33
CA CYS A 534 12.95 3.68 11.01
C CYS A 534 14.07 4.02 11.99
N ALA A 535 13.90 3.73 13.29
CA ALA A 535 14.90 4.05 14.32
C ALA A 535 16.19 3.20 14.21
N GLU A 536 16.16 2.08 13.49
CA GLU A 536 17.37 1.30 13.14
C GLU A 536 18.14 1.88 11.94
N VAL A 537 17.53 2.78 11.16
CA VAL A 537 18.00 3.21 9.83
C VAL A 537 18.49 4.65 9.85
N SER A 538 19.79 4.84 10.14
CA SER A 538 20.37 6.16 10.48
C SER A 538 20.28 7.27 9.41
N TRP A 539 19.96 6.96 8.16
CA TRP A 539 19.75 7.97 7.10
C TRP A 539 18.30 8.49 7.04
N ARG A 540 17.33 7.72 7.56
CA ARG A 540 15.92 8.09 7.58
C ARG A 540 15.67 9.03 8.75
N GLN A 541 15.15 10.21 8.47
CA GLN A 541 14.94 11.26 9.47
C GLN A 541 13.63 11.06 10.22
N ALA A 542 13.63 11.45 11.50
CA ALA A 542 12.44 11.37 12.34
C ALA A 542 11.34 12.30 11.81
N VAL A 543 10.13 11.75 11.65
CA VAL A 543 8.92 12.47 11.24
C VAL A 543 8.15 13.01 12.45
N SER A 544 7.15 13.87 12.18
CA SER A 544 6.16 14.29 13.16
C SER A 544 5.44 13.09 13.77
N SER A 545 5.06 13.18 15.05
CA SER A 545 4.26 12.13 15.70
C SER A 545 2.85 12.02 15.11
N LEU A 546 2.38 10.79 14.91
CA LEU A 546 0.98 10.45 14.75
C LEU A 546 0.21 10.81 16.04
N ASN A 547 -0.77 11.72 15.96
CA ASN A 547 -1.54 12.19 17.13
C ASN A 547 -2.99 11.76 17.01
N ILE A 548 -3.46 10.92 17.92
CA ILE A 548 -4.85 10.45 17.97
C ILE A 548 -5.51 10.93 19.26
N LEU A 549 -6.61 11.65 19.12
CA LEU A 549 -7.43 12.21 20.20
C LEU A 549 -8.65 11.34 20.43
N LEU A 550 -8.56 10.46 21.43
CA LEU A 550 -9.69 9.68 21.91
C LEU A 550 -10.60 10.55 22.77
N THR A 551 -11.85 10.70 22.35
CA THR A 551 -12.87 11.43 23.10
C THR A 551 -14.23 10.76 22.94
N SER A 552 -15.32 11.40 23.35
CA SER A 552 -16.66 10.79 23.44
C SER A 552 -16.63 9.43 24.17
N THR A 553 -15.79 9.38 25.22
CA THR A 553 -15.38 8.18 25.96
C THR A 553 -16.56 7.41 26.55
N VAL A 554 -16.38 6.11 26.80
CA VAL A 554 -17.36 5.17 27.36
C VAL A 554 -18.19 5.75 28.51
N TRP A 555 -17.56 6.51 29.42
CA TRP A 555 -18.19 7.10 30.60
C TRP A 555 -19.24 8.19 30.30
N ARG A 556 -19.30 8.72 29.06
CA ARG A 556 -20.19 9.81 28.65
C ARG A 556 -20.88 9.57 27.29
N GLN A 557 -20.97 8.32 26.82
CA GLN A 557 -21.75 7.88 25.66
C GLN A 557 -23.27 8.02 25.88
N GLY A 558 -23.78 9.26 25.92
CA GLY A 558 -25.15 9.58 26.36
C GLY A 558 -26.29 8.95 25.55
N ARG A 559 -26.05 8.61 24.27
CA ARG A 559 -27.04 8.05 23.34
C ARG A 559 -26.80 6.58 22.95
N GLY A 560 -25.63 5.99 23.27
CA GLY A 560 -25.16 4.70 22.73
C GLY A 560 -25.10 3.55 23.75
N ARG A 561 -26.19 3.28 24.47
CA ARG A 561 -26.19 2.34 25.62
C ARG A 561 -26.27 0.85 25.23
N TYR A 562 -25.19 0.30 24.65
CA TYR A 562 -24.59 -0.98 25.05
C TYR A 562 -23.39 -1.36 24.16
N LEU A 563 -23.47 -1.21 22.83
CA LEU A 563 -22.35 -1.57 21.92
C LEU A 563 -21.09 -0.73 22.16
N ASN A 564 -21.23 0.53 22.58
CA ASN A 564 -20.14 1.51 22.63
C ASN A 564 -19.26 1.41 23.89
N HIS A 565 -18.95 0.19 24.36
CA HIS A 565 -18.23 -0.07 25.62
C HIS A 565 -16.91 -0.85 25.42
N HIS A 566 -15.96 -0.24 24.71
CA HIS A 566 -14.59 -0.75 24.59
C HIS A 566 -13.57 0.30 25.07
N THR A 567 -12.56 -0.18 25.80
CA THR A 567 -11.47 0.63 26.43
C THR A 567 -10.10 -0.05 26.24
N HIS A 568 -10.02 -0.99 25.29
CA HIS A 568 -8.87 -1.89 25.14
C HIS A 568 -7.71 -1.31 24.33
N THR A 569 -7.85 -0.08 23.84
CA THR A 569 -6.76 0.76 23.31
C THR A 569 -5.61 0.91 24.32
N HIS A 570 -5.93 0.96 25.62
CA HIS A 570 -4.97 0.91 26.72
C HIS A 570 -4.13 -0.38 26.71
N THR A 571 -4.68 -1.52 26.26
CA THR A 571 -3.99 -2.82 26.26
C THR A 571 -3.30 -3.18 24.94
N HIS A 572 -3.82 -2.77 23.78
CA HIS A 572 -3.26 -3.21 22.49
C HIS A 572 -1.93 -2.55 22.11
N THR A 573 -1.69 -1.30 22.53
CA THR A 573 -0.44 -0.57 22.20
C THR A 573 0.77 -0.93 23.10
N HIS A 574 0.62 -1.89 24.03
CA HIS A 574 1.66 -2.24 25.02
C HIS A 574 2.91 -2.91 24.45
N THR A 575 2.97 -3.24 23.16
CA THR A 575 4.15 -3.84 22.50
C THR A 575 5.25 -2.82 22.19
N HIS A 576 4.93 -1.55 21.92
CA HIS A 576 5.87 -0.55 21.39
C HIS A 576 6.17 0.59 22.40
N THR A 577 6.51 0.20 23.64
CA THR A 577 6.56 1.09 24.83
C THR A 577 7.52 2.28 24.79
N HIS A 578 8.47 2.33 23.85
CA HIS A 578 9.38 3.47 23.67
C HIS A 578 8.90 4.50 22.63
N LEU A 579 7.94 4.13 21.78
CA LEU A 579 7.40 4.97 20.72
C LEU A 579 6.01 5.52 21.08
N VAL A 580 5.15 4.69 21.67
CA VAL A 580 3.79 5.07 22.05
C VAL A 580 3.81 5.89 23.34
N ARG A 581 3.15 7.07 23.32
CA ARG A 581 2.89 7.88 24.51
C ARG A 581 1.40 8.01 24.76
N GLN A 582 0.83 7.14 25.59
CA GLN A 582 -0.53 7.35 26.08
C GLN A 582 -0.57 8.47 27.13
N LEU A 583 -1.47 9.43 26.93
CA LEU A 583 -1.71 10.53 27.86
C LEU A 583 -3.19 10.59 28.21
N THR A 584 -3.56 10.09 29.38
CA THR A 584 -4.82 10.45 30.04
C THR A 584 -4.57 11.73 30.85
N PRO A 585 -5.14 12.90 30.50
CA PRO A 585 -4.87 14.14 31.24
C PRO A 585 -5.84 14.31 32.44
N PRO A 586 -5.42 14.07 33.69
CA PRO A 586 -6.23 14.45 34.84
C PRO A 586 -6.21 15.97 35.03
N LEU A 587 -7.33 16.53 35.50
CA LEU A 587 -7.35 17.87 36.10
C LEU A 587 -6.66 17.84 37.48
N ARG A 588 -5.31 17.75 37.43
CA ARG A 588 -4.31 17.64 38.51
C ARG A 588 -4.31 16.34 39.35
N ARG A 589 -3.15 15.67 39.30
CA ARG A 589 -2.66 14.50 40.07
C ARG A 589 -3.42 13.17 39.86
N PRO A 590 -2.70 12.03 39.77
CA PRO A 590 -3.32 10.70 39.75
C PRO A 590 -3.74 10.29 41.17
N GLN A 591 -5.01 9.92 41.35
CA GLN A 591 -5.44 9.18 42.55
C GLN A 591 -4.97 7.72 42.42
N ARG A 592 -4.25 7.21 43.43
CA ARG A 592 -3.96 5.78 43.54
C ARG A 592 -5.22 5.04 44.00
N LEU A 593 -6.01 4.54 43.05
CA LEU A 593 -7.11 3.62 43.33
C LEU A 593 -6.54 2.27 43.79
N HIS A 594 -6.46 2.09 45.11
CA HIS A 594 -6.30 0.75 45.69
C HIS A 594 -7.64 0.01 45.59
N PRO A 595 -7.66 -1.29 45.19
CA PRO A 595 -8.89 -2.07 45.16
C PRO A 595 -9.46 -2.26 46.58
N PRO A 596 -10.78 -2.15 46.77
CA PRO A 596 -11.38 -2.31 48.09
C PRO A 596 -11.24 -3.75 48.60
N ARG A 597 -10.67 -3.92 49.79
CA ARG A 597 -10.70 -5.20 50.52
C ARG A 597 -12.10 -5.42 51.11
N PRO A 598 -12.62 -6.67 51.15
CA PRO A 598 -13.95 -6.94 51.69
C PRO A 598 -13.97 -6.78 53.22
N GLY A 599 -14.89 -5.97 53.74
CA GLY A 599 -15.17 -5.79 55.16
C GLY A 599 -16.49 -6.44 55.58
N LEU A 600 -16.52 -7.05 56.76
CA LEU A 600 -17.69 -7.75 57.31
C LEU A 600 -18.75 -6.77 57.87
N PRO A 601 -20.05 -7.12 57.83
CA PRO A 601 -21.14 -6.22 58.23
C PRO A 601 -21.38 -6.16 59.75
N ARG A 602 -21.92 -5.02 60.23
CA ARG A 602 -22.58 -4.88 61.55
C ARG A 602 -24.04 -4.44 61.38
N ARG A 603 -24.85 -4.60 62.43
CA ARG A 603 -26.33 -4.64 62.38
C ARG A 603 -27.03 -3.30 62.70
N ARG A 604 -28.31 -3.25 62.28
CA ARG A 604 -29.36 -2.24 62.54
C ARG A 604 -29.44 -1.70 63.99
N ARG A 605 -29.95 -0.46 64.12
CA ARG A 605 -31.32 -0.10 64.60
C ARG A 605 -31.66 1.33 64.14
N GLU A 606 -32.82 1.57 63.47
CA GLU A 606 -34.11 2.09 64.02
C GLU A 606 -34.01 3.57 64.47
N GLN A 607 -34.92 4.51 64.16
CA GLN A 607 -36.38 4.46 63.91
C GLN A 607 -36.83 5.31 62.65
N VAL A 608 -37.87 4.90 61.88
CA VAL A 608 -39.27 5.43 61.82
C VAL A 608 -39.36 6.90 61.33
N ALA A 609 -40.15 7.34 60.34
CA ALA A 609 -41.32 6.83 59.57
C ALA A 609 -41.29 7.44 58.13
N ARG A 610 -42.22 7.36 57.16
CA ARG A 610 -43.48 6.62 56.82
C ARG A 610 -43.70 6.83 55.29
N ASP A 611 -44.63 6.19 54.57
CA ASP A 611 -44.83 4.75 54.30
C ASP A 611 -45.62 4.61 52.96
N ARG A 612 -45.07 3.85 51.98
CA ARG A 612 -45.78 3.03 50.96
C ARG A 612 -46.38 3.75 49.73
N ALA A 613 -46.62 3.08 48.60
CA ALA A 613 -46.60 1.62 48.29
C ALA A 613 -45.96 1.30 46.91
N HIS A 614 -46.07 0.09 46.36
CA HIS A 614 -45.22 -1.08 46.61
C HIS A 614 -45.15 -1.98 45.35
N LEU A 615 -43.98 -2.56 45.05
CA LEU A 615 -43.81 -3.69 44.10
C LEU A 615 -42.70 -4.64 44.61
N PRO A 616 -42.85 -5.98 44.51
CA PRO A 616 -41.84 -6.94 44.96
C PRO A 616 -40.99 -7.54 43.81
N ALA A 617 -39.75 -7.88 44.13
CA ALA A 617 -38.93 -8.83 43.35
C ALA A 617 -38.95 -10.22 44.03
N PRO A 618 -38.43 -11.26 43.36
CA PRO A 618 -37.21 -11.86 43.92
C PRO A 618 -36.20 -12.32 42.85
N GLY A 619 -34.99 -12.66 43.30
CA GLY A 619 -34.00 -13.38 42.51
C GLY A 619 -32.93 -14.01 43.42
N ARG A 620 -32.14 -14.95 42.89
CA ARG A 620 -30.87 -15.40 43.50
C ARG A 620 -29.96 -16.10 42.48
N GLN A 621 -28.69 -16.25 42.85
CA GLN A 621 -27.58 -16.63 41.96
C GLN A 621 -27.17 -18.10 42.07
N LEU A 622 -26.41 -18.54 41.05
CA LEU A 622 -25.71 -19.83 40.93
C LEU A 622 -24.53 -19.96 41.93
N PRO A 623 -24.03 -21.19 42.13
CA PRO A 623 -22.58 -21.44 42.11
C PRO A 623 -22.17 -22.52 41.08
N ALA A 624 -20.88 -22.86 41.02
CA ALA A 624 -20.23 -23.39 39.80
C ALA A 624 -19.69 -24.86 39.85
N LEU A 625 -19.27 -25.31 38.66
CA LEU A 625 -18.77 -26.63 38.23
C LEU A 625 -17.62 -27.27 39.03
N ARG A 626 -17.58 -28.62 39.06
CA ARG A 626 -16.48 -29.42 38.43
C ARG A 626 -16.71 -30.95 38.34
N HIS A 627 -16.17 -31.53 37.25
CA HIS A 627 -15.76 -32.92 36.99
C HIS A 627 -16.80 -34.08 36.96
N GLY A 628 -16.82 -34.82 35.85
CA GLY A 628 -17.56 -36.09 35.62
C GLY A 628 -17.68 -36.40 34.10
N PRO A 629 -17.46 -37.65 33.58
CA PRO A 629 -17.27 -37.85 32.12
C PRO A 629 -18.30 -38.72 31.36
N LEU A 630 -18.48 -38.35 30.08
CA LEU A 630 -18.61 -39.18 28.86
C LEU A 630 -19.89 -39.98 28.46
N LEU A 631 -20.14 -39.93 27.13
CA LEU A 631 -20.93 -40.82 26.24
C LEU A 631 -22.48 -40.79 26.31
N PRO A 632 -23.20 -41.16 25.21
CA PRO A 632 -22.89 -40.98 23.78
C PRO A 632 -24.05 -40.34 22.96
N VAL A 633 -23.79 -39.99 21.70
CA VAL A 633 -24.80 -39.43 20.76
C VAL A 633 -25.61 -40.54 20.07
N GLY A 634 -26.94 -40.43 20.09
CA GLY A 634 -27.86 -41.29 19.33
C GLY A 634 -28.14 -40.78 17.91
N GLN A 635 -28.30 -41.70 16.95
CA GLN A 635 -28.55 -41.39 15.53
C GLN A 635 -30.05 -41.17 15.23
N LEU A 636 -30.36 -40.32 14.24
CA LEU A 636 -31.72 -40.13 13.71
C LEU A 636 -31.85 -40.70 12.28
N ARG A 637 -32.87 -41.53 12.03
CA ARG A 637 -33.13 -42.17 10.73
C ARG A 637 -34.30 -41.53 9.96
N GLN A 638 -34.01 -41.12 8.73
CA GLN A 638 -34.80 -41.20 7.49
C GLN A 638 -36.34 -41.01 7.46
N ARG A 639 -36.77 -40.05 6.61
CA ARG A 639 -37.86 -40.14 5.58
C ARG A 639 -39.34 -40.24 6.09
N HIS A 640 -40.40 -39.82 5.36
CA HIS A 640 -40.54 -39.37 3.96
C HIS A 640 -41.85 -38.53 3.69
N ARG A 641 -41.84 -37.72 2.61
CA ARG A 641 -42.95 -37.34 1.67
C ARG A 641 -44.06 -36.30 2.03
N ARG A 642 -44.19 -35.31 1.10
CA ARG A 642 -45.42 -34.68 0.50
C ARG A 642 -46.43 -33.95 1.43
N ARG A 643 -46.71 -32.64 1.31
CA ARG A 643 -47.34 -31.91 0.18
C ARG A 643 -47.09 -30.37 0.26
N GLN A 644 -47.62 -29.59 -0.70
CA GLN A 644 -47.59 -28.11 -0.76
C GLN A 644 -48.99 -27.49 -0.60
N ALA A 645 -49.08 -26.35 0.12
CA ALA A 645 -50.12 -25.30 0.15
C ALA A 645 -49.72 -24.30 1.29
N GLU A 646 -50.07 -23.02 1.34
CA GLU A 646 -50.47 -21.99 0.35
C GLU A 646 -50.14 -20.60 0.97
N PRO A 647 -49.88 -19.53 0.20
CA PRO A 647 -49.65 -18.18 0.74
C PRO A 647 -50.95 -17.37 0.93
N PRO A 648 -51.01 -16.41 1.87
CA PRO A 648 -52.21 -15.61 2.13
C PRO A 648 -52.53 -14.58 1.03
N ALA A 649 -53.81 -14.25 0.89
CA ALA A 649 -54.37 -13.52 -0.24
C ALA A 649 -54.38 -11.98 -0.10
N VAL A 650 -54.46 -11.29 -1.24
CA VAL A 650 -54.82 -9.87 -1.37
C VAL A 650 -56.02 -9.77 -2.34
N PRO A 651 -57.09 -9.00 -2.04
CA PRO A 651 -58.26 -8.90 -2.93
C PRO A 651 -57.99 -8.11 -4.20
N GLY A 652 -58.71 -8.41 -5.29
CA GLY A 652 -58.63 -7.63 -6.52
C GLY A 652 -59.89 -7.74 -7.39
N HIS A 653 -60.12 -6.72 -8.23
CA HIS A 653 -61.12 -6.71 -9.31
C HIS A 653 -60.39 -6.26 -10.60
N ARG A 654 -60.23 -7.14 -11.60
CA ARG A 654 -61.14 -7.36 -12.76
C ARG A 654 -61.21 -6.13 -13.70
N GLY A 655 -60.76 -6.17 -14.97
CA GLY A 655 -59.99 -7.19 -15.72
C GLY A 655 -60.39 -7.28 -17.22
N ARG A 656 -59.68 -8.12 -18.01
CA ARG A 656 -59.96 -8.50 -19.44
C ARG A 656 -59.72 -7.37 -20.49
N HIS A 657 -59.33 -7.61 -21.77
CA HIS A 657 -58.88 -8.79 -22.54
C HIS A 657 -58.14 -8.33 -23.85
N HIS A 658 -57.48 -9.27 -24.56
CA HIS A 658 -57.05 -9.26 -26.00
C HIS A 658 -56.03 -8.24 -26.59
N ALA A 659 -54.79 -8.72 -26.74
CA ALA A 659 -53.96 -8.87 -27.96
C ALA A 659 -54.03 -7.94 -29.23
N LEU A 660 -52.84 -7.84 -29.86
CA LEU A 660 -52.47 -7.56 -31.28
C LEU A 660 -52.10 -6.12 -31.76
N HIS A 661 -50.85 -6.06 -32.27
CA HIS A 661 -50.31 -5.29 -33.42
C HIS A 661 -50.09 -3.75 -33.39
N GLN A 662 -49.39 -3.32 -34.45
CA GLN A 662 -48.62 -2.09 -34.66
C GLN A 662 -49.49 -0.88 -35.03
N GLY A 663 -48.99 0.34 -34.81
CA GLY A 663 -49.57 1.56 -35.38
C GLY A 663 -48.76 2.84 -35.06
N HIS A 664 -48.65 3.76 -36.01
CA HIS A 664 -47.92 5.03 -35.87
C HIS A 664 -48.86 6.26 -35.89
N ARG A 665 -48.38 7.33 -35.20
CA ARG A 665 -48.58 8.77 -35.48
C ARG A 665 -49.85 9.52 -35.04
N ARG A 666 -49.56 10.75 -34.56
CA ARG A 666 -50.34 12.01 -34.53
C ARG A 666 -51.48 12.18 -33.52
N VAL A 667 -51.32 13.20 -32.66
CA VAL A 667 -52.40 14.07 -32.18
C VAL A 667 -51.94 15.53 -32.25
N GLY A 668 -52.86 16.39 -32.68
CA GLY A 668 -52.97 17.85 -32.48
C GLY A 668 -54.49 18.17 -32.58
N LEU A 669 -55.02 19.34 -32.24
CA LEU A 669 -54.47 20.64 -31.88
C LEU A 669 -55.57 21.45 -31.14
N GLY A 670 -55.23 22.55 -30.47
CA GLY A 670 -56.18 23.52 -29.88
C GLY A 670 -55.58 24.20 -28.64
N LEU A 671 -55.02 25.43 -28.65
CA LEU A 671 -55.42 26.76 -29.16
C LEU A 671 -56.37 27.55 -28.24
N GLU A 672 -55.85 28.64 -27.68
CA GLU A 672 -56.50 29.95 -27.75
C GLU A 672 -55.48 31.11 -27.63
N ARG A 673 -55.82 32.31 -28.13
CA ARG A 673 -55.00 33.56 -28.18
C ARG A 673 -55.84 34.75 -28.68
N PRO A 674 -55.59 35.98 -28.19
CA PRO A 674 -55.15 37.10 -29.07
C PRO A 674 -54.16 38.08 -28.38
N GLY A 675 -53.47 39.06 -28.99
CA GLY A 675 -53.21 39.50 -30.38
C GLY A 675 -52.06 40.56 -30.39
N ARG A 676 -51.08 40.57 -31.32
CA ARG A 676 -50.90 41.40 -32.56
C ARG A 676 -50.73 42.93 -32.35
N GLY A 677 -49.85 43.70 -33.04
CA GLY A 677 -48.84 43.50 -34.14
C GLY A 677 -48.04 44.83 -34.37
N PRO A 678 -47.52 45.23 -35.57
CA PRO A 678 -47.12 44.50 -36.80
C PRO A 678 -45.89 45.04 -37.67
N GLY A 679 -44.98 44.16 -38.17
CA GLY A 679 -44.20 44.26 -39.46
C GLY A 679 -43.12 45.38 -39.72
N PRO A 680 -42.43 45.45 -40.90
CA PRO A 680 -42.13 44.41 -41.93
C PRO A 680 -40.76 44.46 -42.74
N ARG A 681 -40.09 43.29 -42.92
CA ARG A 681 -39.41 42.69 -44.14
C ARG A 681 -38.22 43.29 -44.98
N HIS A 682 -37.44 42.34 -45.58
CA HIS A 682 -36.53 42.34 -46.78
C HIS A 682 -35.11 43.00 -46.71
N GLY A 683 -34.05 42.54 -47.42
CA GLY A 683 -33.83 41.28 -48.18
C GLY A 683 -32.52 41.18 -49.06
N LEU A 684 -32.13 39.93 -49.43
CA LEU A 684 -31.25 39.48 -50.56
C LEU A 684 -29.69 39.67 -50.57
N ARG A 685 -29.02 39.01 -51.55
CA ARG A 685 -27.55 38.85 -51.77
C ARG A 685 -27.10 39.38 -53.15
N GLY A 686 -25.82 39.77 -53.29
CA GLY A 686 -25.14 40.08 -54.59
C GLY A 686 -23.60 40.00 -54.51
N ARG A 687 -22.86 40.04 -55.64
CA ARG A 687 -21.38 39.87 -55.72
C ARG A 687 -20.72 40.58 -56.94
N ARG A 688 -19.50 41.12 -56.76
CA ARG A 688 -18.47 41.53 -57.78
C ARG A 688 -18.83 42.74 -58.69
N LEU A 689 -17.92 43.46 -59.39
CA LEU A 689 -16.48 43.27 -59.76
C LEU A 689 -15.59 44.55 -59.58
N ASP A 690 -14.34 44.31 -59.16
CA ASP A 690 -12.99 44.81 -59.57
C ASP A 690 -12.71 46.04 -60.49
N ALA A 691 -11.63 46.79 -60.20
CA ALA A 691 -10.73 47.48 -61.17
C ALA A 691 -9.38 48.01 -60.55
N GLY A 692 -8.19 47.61 -61.10
CA GLY A 692 -6.82 48.23 -61.05
C GLY A 692 -6.15 48.67 -59.71
N GLY A 693 -4.82 48.67 -59.47
CA GLY A 693 -3.60 48.26 -60.22
C GLY A 693 -2.53 49.39 -60.29
N PRO A 694 -1.20 49.17 -60.50
CA PRO A 694 -0.33 47.98 -60.32
C PRO A 694 1.01 48.24 -59.52
N GLY A 695 1.79 47.22 -59.09
CA GLY A 695 3.01 47.48 -58.26
C GLY A 695 4.04 46.36 -57.88
N ARG A 696 4.41 45.44 -58.79
CA ARG A 696 5.64 44.57 -58.84
C ARG A 696 6.37 43.98 -57.58
N HIS A 697 6.49 42.63 -57.62
CA HIS A 697 7.62 41.74 -57.19
C HIS A 697 7.79 41.23 -55.72
N ARG A 698 8.75 40.30 -55.51
CA ARG A 698 8.72 39.18 -54.54
C ARG A 698 10.04 38.98 -53.73
N ALA A 699 9.88 38.38 -52.53
CA ALA A 699 10.70 37.33 -51.88
C ALA A 699 11.83 37.64 -50.85
N ALA A 700 11.75 36.87 -49.74
CA ALA A 700 12.81 36.37 -48.82
C ALA A 700 13.40 37.27 -47.69
N PRO A 701 13.75 36.69 -46.50
CA PRO A 701 14.24 37.39 -45.30
C PRO A 701 15.77 37.28 -45.09
N PRO A 702 16.35 37.94 -44.05
CA PRO A 702 17.15 37.20 -43.04
C PRO A 702 16.97 37.74 -41.56
N PRO A 703 17.97 37.85 -40.64
CA PRO A 703 17.96 37.08 -39.38
C PRO A 703 18.16 37.90 -38.07
N PRO A 704 18.16 37.28 -36.86
CA PRO A 704 18.49 37.96 -35.60
C PRO A 704 20.02 38.21 -35.39
N PRO A 705 20.42 39.18 -34.54
CA PRO A 705 21.81 39.63 -34.45
C PRO A 705 22.72 38.84 -33.48
N ARG A 706 23.94 38.58 -33.96
CA ARG A 706 25.20 38.26 -33.24
C ARG A 706 26.34 38.76 -34.14
N ALA A 707 27.51 39.16 -33.68
CA ALA A 707 28.02 39.54 -32.36
C ALA A 707 29.33 40.34 -32.58
N GLN A 708 29.95 40.89 -31.53
CA GLN A 708 31.40 41.18 -31.53
C GLN A 708 32.06 40.63 -30.27
N ASP A 709 33.31 40.21 -30.43
CA ASP A 709 34.18 39.54 -29.47
C ASP A 709 35.61 40.06 -29.69
N PRO A 710 36.41 40.28 -28.64
CA PRO A 710 37.85 40.37 -28.80
C PRO A 710 38.61 39.31 -27.97
N LEU A 711 39.23 38.40 -28.72
CA LEU A 711 40.58 37.87 -28.47
C LEU A 711 40.75 36.82 -27.37
N ARG A 712 40.63 35.56 -27.81
CA ARG A 712 41.68 34.52 -27.72
C ARG A 712 42.82 34.77 -26.71
N GLN A 713 43.01 33.82 -25.80
CA GLN A 713 44.33 33.18 -25.70
C GLN A 713 44.23 31.68 -25.33
N ARG A 714 45.06 30.85 -25.98
CA ARG A 714 45.25 29.43 -25.66
C ARG A 714 46.44 29.30 -24.69
N ARG A 715 46.39 28.37 -23.73
CA ARG A 715 47.43 27.33 -23.48
C ARG A 715 47.17 26.48 -22.21
N ARG A 716 46.97 25.17 -22.42
CA ARG A 716 47.86 24.16 -21.82
C ARG A 716 49.17 24.16 -22.67
N PRO A 717 50.37 23.78 -22.18
CA PRO A 717 50.58 22.45 -21.58
C PRO A 717 51.74 22.29 -20.56
N LEU A 718 51.96 21.01 -20.21
CA LEU A 718 53.22 20.34 -19.84
C LEU A 718 53.81 20.43 -18.41
N GLN A 719 54.52 19.35 -18.09
CA GLN A 719 55.31 19.09 -16.87
C GLN A 719 56.80 19.36 -17.17
N ALA A 720 57.61 19.68 -16.15
CA ALA A 720 59.02 19.27 -16.10
C ALA A 720 59.61 19.37 -14.66
N HIS A 721 60.58 18.48 -14.38
CA HIS A 721 61.26 18.24 -13.10
C HIS A 721 62.13 19.38 -12.56
N ALA A 722 62.27 19.47 -11.22
CA ALA A 722 63.46 19.06 -10.43
C ALA A 722 63.20 19.30 -8.90
N ALA A 723 63.85 18.67 -7.90
CA ALA A 723 65.02 17.78 -7.89
C ALA A 723 65.07 16.78 -6.69
N ARG A 724 65.78 15.65 -6.87
CA ARG A 724 66.59 14.87 -5.86
C ARG A 724 65.94 14.21 -4.61
N LEU A 725 65.44 12.97 -4.81
CA LEU A 725 65.89 11.66 -4.26
C LEU A 725 66.71 11.56 -2.94
N PRO A 726 66.69 10.40 -2.20
CA PRO A 726 65.72 9.28 -2.14
C PRO A 726 65.23 9.06 -0.66
N PRO A 727 65.52 8.04 0.20
CA PRO A 727 66.06 6.66 0.12
C PRO A 727 65.16 5.52 0.74
N ALA A 728 65.67 4.27 0.70
CA ALA A 728 65.50 3.12 1.63
C ALA A 728 64.12 2.56 2.13
N ARG A 729 63.88 1.28 1.80
CA ARG A 729 63.14 0.24 2.57
C ARG A 729 64.11 -0.41 3.62
N PRO A 730 63.74 -1.27 4.62
CA PRO A 730 62.67 -2.31 4.57
C PRO A 730 61.97 -2.77 5.90
N HIS A 731 61.11 -3.80 5.76
CA HIS A 731 60.56 -4.73 6.77
C HIS A 731 59.59 -4.23 7.88
N GLY A 732 58.75 -5.17 8.37
CA GLY A 732 57.81 -5.00 9.50
C GLY A 732 58.37 -5.56 10.83
N PRO A 733 57.56 -5.77 11.90
CA PRO A 733 56.27 -6.48 11.84
C PRO A 733 55.14 -5.99 12.80
N ARG A 734 54.01 -6.72 12.79
CA ARG A 734 52.98 -6.88 13.86
C ARG A 734 52.85 -5.78 14.95
N VAL A 735 51.76 -5.00 14.92
CA VAL A 735 51.20 -4.32 16.11
C VAL A 735 49.68 -4.56 16.20
N ARG A 736 49.15 -4.62 17.42
CA ARG A 736 47.73 -4.89 17.75
C ARG A 736 46.83 -3.67 17.46
N PRO A 737 45.56 -3.83 17.05
CA PRO A 737 44.58 -2.77 17.13
C PRO A 737 44.32 -2.36 18.60
N LEU A 738 44.43 -1.08 18.92
CA LEU A 738 44.06 -0.55 20.23
C LEU A 738 42.54 -0.41 20.35
N LEU A 739 41.94 -1.15 21.28
CA LEU A 739 40.52 -1.03 21.63
C LEU A 739 40.25 0.28 22.38
N HIS A 740 40.00 1.37 21.65
CA HIS A 740 39.46 2.59 22.23
C HIS A 740 38.00 2.41 22.68
N ARG A 741 37.82 1.97 23.92
CA ARG A 741 36.56 2.14 24.67
C ARG A 741 36.24 3.64 24.81
N ARG A 742 35.44 4.21 23.91
CA ARG A 742 34.68 5.43 24.25
C ARG A 742 33.49 5.01 25.11
N HIS A 743 33.50 5.46 26.36
CA HIS A 743 32.36 5.27 27.26
C HIS A 743 31.14 6.02 26.73
N ALA A 744 30.00 5.34 26.64
CA ALA A 744 28.71 6.01 26.48
C ALA A 744 28.46 6.87 27.73
N ARG A 745 28.22 8.17 27.54
CA ARG A 745 27.69 9.02 28.62
C ARG A 745 26.21 8.65 28.83
N PRO A 746 25.74 8.44 30.06
CA PRO A 746 24.31 8.28 30.32
C PRO A 746 23.59 9.60 29.99
N LEU A 747 22.47 9.51 29.27
CA LEU A 747 21.67 10.67 28.91
C LEU A 747 20.90 11.15 30.16
N GLN A 748 21.36 12.21 30.81
CA GLN A 748 20.60 12.84 31.90
C GLN A 748 19.48 13.72 31.33
N LEU A 749 18.24 13.32 31.60
CA LEU A 749 17.07 14.15 31.34
C LEU A 749 17.02 15.32 32.33
N PRO A 750 16.76 16.57 31.90
CA PRO A 750 16.61 17.69 32.81
C PRO A 750 15.29 17.56 33.60
N GLN A 751 15.39 17.41 34.92
CA GLN A 751 14.23 17.54 35.81
C GLN A 751 13.94 19.03 36.06
N LEU A 752 12.67 19.43 35.94
CA LEU A 752 12.23 20.76 36.35
C LEU A 752 12.22 20.85 37.89
N PRO A 753 12.81 21.89 38.51
CA PRO A 753 12.83 22.02 39.96
C PRO A 753 11.45 22.39 40.51
N LEU A 754 11.04 21.70 41.58
CA LEU A 754 9.95 22.13 42.46
C LEU A 754 10.50 23.00 43.59
N ALA A 755 9.76 24.04 43.97
CA ALA A 755 10.21 25.04 44.93
C ALA A 755 10.32 24.51 46.38
N HIS A 756 11.20 25.14 47.17
CA HIS A 756 11.43 24.85 48.59
C HIS A 756 10.29 25.33 49.51
N PRO A 757 9.98 24.59 50.58
CA PRO A 757 9.49 25.14 51.86
C PRO A 757 10.65 25.37 52.88
N PRO A 758 10.47 26.21 53.91
CA PRO A 758 11.54 26.69 54.79
C PRO A 758 11.95 25.73 55.95
N PRO A 759 13.07 25.98 56.67
CA PRO A 759 13.74 24.97 57.51
C PRO A 759 13.72 25.24 59.03
N HIS A 760 13.42 24.22 59.84
CA HIS A 760 13.69 24.22 61.29
C HIS A 760 14.08 22.84 61.87
N LEU A 761 15.39 22.65 62.12
CA LEU A 761 16.02 21.81 63.18
C LEU A 761 15.79 20.27 63.19
N PRO A 762 16.65 19.50 63.88
CA PRO A 762 18.12 19.54 63.89
C PRO A 762 18.76 18.16 63.53
N ALA A 763 20.10 18.10 63.42
CA ALA A 763 20.80 16.92 62.91
C ALA A 763 21.59 16.11 63.98
N ARG A 764 21.61 14.77 63.85
CA ARG A 764 22.81 13.88 63.86
C ARG A 764 22.49 12.40 64.14
N ARG A 765 22.87 11.50 63.21
CA ARG A 765 23.68 10.27 63.47
C ARG A 765 24.14 9.66 62.12
N PRO A 766 25.31 8.97 62.08
CA PRO A 766 25.93 8.53 60.82
C PRO A 766 25.38 7.20 60.28
N ALA A 767 25.65 6.91 59.00
CA ALA A 767 25.18 5.72 58.31
C ALA A 767 26.09 4.48 58.50
N PRO A 768 25.52 3.26 58.57
CA PRO A 768 26.26 2.01 58.46
C PRO A 768 26.65 1.71 56.99
N PRO A 769 27.71 0.91 56.74
CA PRO A 769 28.28 0.71 55.40
C PRO A 769 27.46 -0.23 54.50
N ALA A 770 27.69 -0.13 53.19
CA ALA A 770 27.10 -1.00 52.18
C ALA A 770 27.52 -2.47 52.38
N ARG A 771 26.56 -3.40 52.32
CA ARG A 771 26.84 -4.84 52.25
C ARG A 771 26.89 -5.31 50.79
N ALA A 772 27.74 -6.30 50.54
CA ALA A 772 28.02 -6.82 49.20
C ALA A 772 26.80 -7.50 48.57
N ARG A 773 26.75 -7.53 47.24
CA ARG A 773 25.86 -8.41 46.47
C ARG A 773 26.34 -9.85 46.65
N LEU A 774 25.52 -10.70 47.27
CA LEU A 774 25.68 -12.15 47.13
C LEU A 774 25.32 -12.55 45.70
N GLN A 775 26.16 -13.36 45.06
CA GLN A 775 25.79 -14.09 43.86
C GLN A 775 24.87 -15.25 44.28
N GLY A 776 23.65 -15.29 43.74
CA GLY A 776 22.77 -16.45 43.82
C GLY A 776 22.73 -17.13 42.47
N GLU A 777 23.20 -18.38 42.37
CA GLU A 777 23.10 -19.17 41.14
C GLU A 777 21.65 -19.61 40.91
N GLY A 778 21.00 -19.01 39.90
CA GLY A 778 19.66 -19.41 39.46
C GLY A 778 19.74 -20.48 38.38
N GLN A 779 19.74 -21.76 38.76
CA GLN A 779 19.81 -22.86 37.79
C GLN A 779 18.61 -22.89 36.83
N HIS A 780 18.89 -23.04 35.53
CA HIS A 780 17.87 -23.28 34.52
C HIS A 780 17.19 -24.64 34.71
N ARG A 781 15.86 -24.70 34.57
CA ARG A 781 15.12 -25.97 34.40
C ARG A 781 14.47 -26.02 33.02
N HIS A 782 15.08 -26.80 32.12
CA HIS A 782 14.41 -27.29 30.92
C HIS A 782 13.44 -28.42 31.28
N PRO A 783 12.23 -28.48 30.68
CA PRO A 783 11.39 -29.66 30.70
C PRO A 783 11.73 -30.56 29.50
N ALA A 784 12.57 -31.57 29.73
CA ALA A 784 12.71 -32.71 28.84
C ALA A 784 12.71 -34.00 29.67
N ARG A 785 11.90 -34.98 29.27
CA ARG A 785 11.93 -36.35 29.83
C ARG A 785 11.94 -37.34 28.68
N ALA A 786 12.99 -38.16 28.62
CA ALA A 786 13.09 -39.28 27.70
C ALA A 786 12.46 -40.54 28.31
N GLY A 787 11.99 -41.44 27.44
CA GLY A 787 12.08 -42.88 27.69
C GLY A 787 13.28 -43.40 26.90
N HIS A 788 14.28 -43.98 27.57
CA HIS A 788 15.51 -44.44 26.93
C HIS A 788 15.41 -45.90 26.46
N PRO A 789 16.06 -46.28 25.35
CA PRO A 789 16.45 -47.66 25.08
C PRO A 789 17.74 -48.01 25.84
N GLN A 790 17.94 -49.29 26.15
CA GLN A 790 19.23 -49.84 26.54
C GLN A 790 19.38 -51.30 26.06
N ARG A 791 20.57 -51.89 26.21
CA ARG A 791 21.06 -53.01 25.38
C ARG A 791 21.64 -54.17 26.18
N ASP A 792 21.68 -55.32 25.50
CA ASP A 792 22.57 -56.47 25.65
C ASP A 792 22.46 -57.35 26.92
N GLY A 793 22.24 -58.65 26.69
CA GLY A 793 22.18 -59.73 27.67
C GLY A 793 21.66 -61.02 27.01
N SER A 794 22.37 -62.15 27.16
CA SER A 794 22.14 -63.39 26.38
C SER A 794 21.69 -64.58 27.24
N VAL A 795 20.87 -65.49 26.70
CA VAL A 795 21.01 -66.98 26.86
C VAL A 795 19.98 -67.78 26.00
N LEU A 796 20.44 -68.97 25.61
CA LEU A 796 20.01 -70.06 24.71
C LEU A 796 18.57 -70.69 24.82
N VAL A 797 18.23 -71.47 23.75
CA VAL A 797 17.21 -72.57 23.60
C VAL A 797 15.71 -72.17 23.54
N GLY A 798 14.84 -72.71 22.64
CA GLY A 798 15.05 -73.56 21.46
C GLY A 798 13.78 -74.28 20.89
N HIS A 799 13.92 -74.92 19.71
CA HIS A 799 13.06 -75.93 19.03
C HIS A 799 11.68 -75.62 18.37
N GLY A 800 11.48 -76.22 17.17
CA GLY A 800 10.22 -76.39 16.40
C GLY A 800 9.88 -75.24 15.43
N GLY A 801 9.50 -75.41 14.14
CA GLY A 801 9.16 -76.57 13.28
C GLY A 801 7.86 -76.25 12.48
N ASP A 802 7.58 -76.66 11.24
CA ASP A 802 8.26 -77.44 10.18
C ASP A 802 7.52 -77.23 8.81
N ARG A 803 8.02 -77.79 7.69
CA ARG A 803 7.40 -77.99 6.33
C ARG A 803 7.38 -76.86 5.26
N GLN A 804 8.22 -77.03 4.22
CA GLN A 804 7.91 -77.50 2.84
C GLN A 804 6.53 -77.19 2.17
N SER A 805 6.36 -77.03 0.83
CA SER A 805 7.28 -76.90 -0.35
C SER A 805 6.51 -76.77 -1.71
N LEU A 806 7.19 -76.40 -2.82
CA LEU A 806 6.82 -76.49 -4.27
C LEU A 806 5.77 -75.50 -4.83
N GLY A 807 5.81 -75.04 -6.11
CA GLY A 807 6.85 -75.08 -7.16
C GLY A 807 6.35 -74.82 -8.62
N ALA A 808 7.22 -74.24 -9.50
CA ALA A 808 7.28 -74.30 -10.99
C ALA A 808 6.05 -73.87 -11.88
N ASP A 809 6.12 -73.51 -13.19
CA ASP A 809 7.23 -73.16 -14.13
C ASP A 809 6.76 -72.39 -15.40
N VAL A 810 7.71 -71.91 -16.25
CA VAL A 810 7.70 -71.60 -17.74
C VAL A 810 6.35 -71.29 -18.46
N GLY A 811 6.14 -70.22 -19.25
CA GLY A 811 6.90 -69.60 -20.39
C GLY A 811 5.95 -68.71 -21.25
N GLU A 812 6.21 -68.25 -22.50
CA GLU A 812 7.40 -68.26 -23.38
C GLU A 812 7.36 -67.10 -24.45
N GLN A 813 7.18 -67.32 -25.79
CA GLN A 813 7.55 -66.35 -26.86
C GLN A 813 6.57 -66.18 -28.07
N GLY A 814 6.79 -65.13 -28.89
CA GLY A 814 6.28 -64.94 -30.28
C GLY A 814 5.08 -63.97 -30.45
N GLY A 815 4.93 -63.18 -31.52
CA GLY A 815 5.71 -62.98 -32.77
C GLY A 815 5.32 -61.68 -33.52
N GLU A 816 5.82 -61.47 -34.75
CA GLU A 816 5.80 -60.18 -35.48
C GLU A 816 4.67 -60.02 -36.56
N CYS A 817 4.79 -58.92 -37.35
CA CYS A 817 4.05 -58.52 -38.57
C CYS A 817 2.65 -57.86 -38.35
N ALA A 818 2.27 -56.69 -38.90
CA ALA A 818 2.65 -55.85 -40.06
C ALA A 818 1.66 -55.93 -41.25
N GLY A 819 1.16 -54.76 -41.67
CA GLY A 819 0.17 -54.53 -42.74
C GLY A 819 -0.62 -53.23 -42.44
N VAL A 820 -0.50 -52.07 -43.10
CA VAL A 820 -0.49 -51.67 -44.54
C VAL A 820 -1.91 -51.34 -45.06
N VAL A 821 -2.21 -50.03 -45.20
CA VAL A 821 -2.92 -49.32 -46.31
C VAL A 821 -4.37 -49.79 -46.65
N ASP A 822 -5.38 -48.97 -46.97
CA ASP A 822 -5.58 -47.50 -47.16
C ASP A 822 -6.96 -47.09 -46.54
N GLY A 823 -7.74 -46.05 -46.90
CA GLY A 823 -7.61 -44.91 -47.82
C GLY A 823 -8.96 -44.34 -48.28
N GLY A 824 -9.16 -43.01 -48.19
CA GLY A 824 -10.40 -42.31 -48.58
C GLY A 824 -11.61 -42.57 -47.66
N ALA A 825 -12.77 -41.90 -47.81
CA ALA A 825 -13.11 -40.61 -48.42
C ALA A 825 -14.54 -40.20 -47.97
N ASP A 826 -14.88 -38.91 -48.05
CA ASP A 826 -16.25 -38.35 -47.90
C ASP A 826 -17.24 -38.89 -48.96
N PRO A 827 -18.60 -38.73 -48.84
CA PRO A 827 -19.30 -37.63 -48.15
C PRO A 827 -20.63 -37.94 -47.40
N GLU A 828 -21.19 -36.87 -46.80
CA GLU A 828 -22.64 -36.52 -46.63
C GLU A 828 -23.67 -37.53 -46.08
N TYR A 829 -24.45 -37.09 -45.06
CA TYR A 829 -25.92 -36.95 -45.19
C TYR A 829 -26.53 -36.02 -44.11
N GLU A 830 -27.77 -35.57 -44.33
CA GLU A 830 -28.44 -34.46 -43.63
C GLU A 830 -29.32 -34.82 -42.38
N PHE A 831 -29.51 -33.79 -41.53
CA PHE A 831 -30.74 -33.38 -40.82
C PHE A 831 -31.57 -34.30 -39.89
N ARG A 832 -31.95 -33.69 -38.74
CA ARG A 832 -33.11 -33.95 -37.84
C ARG A 832 -33.03 -35.26 -37.02
N LEU A 833 -33.30 -35.24 -35.71
CA LEU A 833 -34.20 -34.38 -34.92
C LEU A 833 -33.52 -33.66 -33.74
#